data_AF-A0A1W9RGK5-F1
#
_entry.id   AF-A0A1W9RGK5-F1
#
_cell.length_a   1.000
_cell.length_b   1.000
_cell.length_c   1.000
_cell.angle_alpha   90.00
_cell.angle_beta   90.00
_cell.angle_gamma   90.00
#
_symmetry.space_group_name_H-M   'P 1'
#
loop_
_entity.id
_entity.type
_entity.pdbx_description
1 polymer ?
#
loop_
_entity_poly.entity_id
_entity_poly.type
_entity_poly.pdbx_seq_one_letter_code
_entity_poly.pdbx_strand_id
1 'polypeptide(L)'
;MRKFILLAIFFLLGAFSLSVQTILIREYLISFEGNELAIGIFYASWFFWIALGASLVIWKNKISEYFLSFLLLYPLSAFSEFILFRIFRKLAGIQPWELFLITKALPVSFFVNLPFSLLTGLIFSSGCRFLKTAEEKDAQVVSRAYIWESFGSFISGISITYLIIKLVSPLVVLLSFSGIFLLFSLLAGLNYRRKGISFCAGFLLLFYLFSVSRLNFLERNLNRLRWETIFPQGKIIKELYTPYQHLAIAELNSQRVVLSNGKVLLALGDKISGDQLAALFSSMLDLPQEILLIGYGSENIISSFLQYPIKSLTYLVADKNYIHFIENFLSPEMENVFQDRRVNIYTQDPRVFIQKSDKKFDLIILNLPDPNNSYLNKYYTVEFYKQLKLRLKEKGAIAVRITSAENYIGTEIKNYGSSIYYTLKSCFPKIVIIPGRVNWFFAGRKDSPLTEDPEVLGLRYKRFMPISSSFYPEGFKSLLLRERMEFLKKSYAHNRLFEKFKLVNTDKKPLSYFLNLIVLFRYSNSRVVVFLKSIFISGWVFFLFPLILLFVLRVHFLNFIQNHPEKRLIFSSKLFQFFSGSSAFTFHLILLYLFQNRFGTLFQLIGLVNSIFMLGLFLGSYLARRVINKVEAKKLILMVLSFQLGLYLLSFPLLGKFLPQFSETFCFNFYLFLFLFSGLLTGSSYPLTGKLLEERKVALLNISGSLETLDHWGAGLGAIFSGIILIPLLGIYRSLLFLSFSTSLVLLLAMFDFLGIPKRVREINPQRLSHPYIRSSYILFALSSWVIFSFNYLEKKEEVLSQLELKIAGIDFQKLEYRSQPLPYYLGYKDNKVHYIFRTRELGTSAKGFGGKLDLVIITDREGKIEKVLIESEKESPFHLKLIKSWLKSFEQRYIYKPLEIGENIDVVTSATISSNAVIDGINQTGKKVAILFAEKPQSQIRGPNRKEVFKALTLLSFLVLGIYLFRKGPKLRYRYRWIYLTSLLLVIGVLFKLQLNSSLLLSLFDLNLPDLENLSLVLLIFSPLLLGLFYGRIYCGWFCPFGALQELLAKVRPLTVSQELDRKLRFCKFVLLSIIILLYFVTKNQNIFIQEPLSQFYFPSVALGKILLIAVVFFSLFFPRFWCRYFCPVGAFLSLFNKIAWFKLGWRKNLSCCKYNLKSLRNLECLQCNNCLQNEG
;
A
#
# COMPACT_ATOMS: atom_id res chain seq x y z
N MET A 1 31.86 -32.59 22.79
CA MET A 1 30.38 -32.76 22.97
C MET A 1 29.59 -31.44 22.98
N ARG A 2 29.83 -30.46 23.88
CA ARG A 2 29.06 -29.18 23.96
C ARG A 2 28.97 -28.39 22.65
N LYS A 3 30.09 -28.18 21.98
CA LYS A 3 30.16 -27.46 20.69
C LYS A 3 29.34 -28.15 19.59
N PHE A 4 29.39 -29.47 19.51
CA PHE A 4 28.60 -30.25 18.55
C PHE A 4 27.10 -30.08 18.76
N ILE A 5 26.63 -30.18 20.02
CA ILE A 5 25.20 -30.00 20.34
C ILE A 5 24.72 -28.59 19.96
N LEU A 6 25.51 -27.55 20.20
CA LEU A 6 25.15 -26.19 19.80
C LEU A 6 25.10 -26.01 18.28
N LEU A 7 26.06 -26.57 17.54
CA LEU A 7 26.03 -26.51 16.07
C LEU A 7 24.82 -27.27 15.51
N ALA A 8 24.48 -28.41 16.10
CA ALA A 8 23.27 -29.15 15.77
C ALA A 8 21.99 -28.35 16.10
N ILE A 9 21.97 -27.59 17.19
CA ILE A 9 20.84 -26.68 17.51
C ILE A 9 20.71 -25.57 16.45
N PHE A 10 21.80 -24.97 15.98
CA PHE A 10 21.71 -23.98 14.90
C PHE A 10 21.24 -24.61 13.59
N PHE A 11 21.73 -25.80 13.25
CA PHE A 11 21.20 -26.57 12.13
C PHE A 11 19.70 -26.83 12.27
N LEU A 12 19.25 -27.31 13.43
CA LEU A 12 17.84 -27.57 13.69
C LEU A 12 17.00 -26.29 13.77
N LEU A 13 17.57 -25.17 14.20
CA LEU A 13 16.91 -23.87 14.20
C LEU A 13 16.50 -23.48 12.78
N GLY A 14 17.44 -23.56 11.83
CA GLY A 14 17.15 -23.28 10.43
C GLY A 14 16.23 -24.31 9.79
N ALA A 15 16.45 -25.60 10.10
CA ALA A 15 15.62 -26.68 9.58
C ALA A 15 14.16 -26.56 10.04
N PHE A 16 13.95 -26.28 11.33
CA PHE A 16 12.61 -26.13 11.90
C PHE A 16 11.97 -24.78 11.54
N SER A 17 12.75 -23.70 11.43
CA SER A 17 12.24 -22.40 10.97
C SER A 17 11.65 -22.49 9.56
N LEU A 18 12.41 -23.06 8.61
CA LEU A 18 11.93 -23.17 7.23
C LEU A 18 10.76 -24.16 7.09
N SER A 19 10.72 -25.20 7.94
CA SER A 19 9.61 -26.16 7.94
C SER A 19 8.30 -25.50 8.34
N VAL A 20 8.33 -24.80 9.47
CA VAL A 20 7.20 -24.04 10.00
C VAL A 20 6.79 -22.97 8.99
N GLN A 21 7.73 -22.18 8.47
CA GLN A 21 7.43 -21.15 7.47
C GLN A 21 6.70 -21.71 6.23
N THR A 22 7.16 -22.85 5.71
CA THR A 22 6.58 -23.49 4.51
C THR A 22 5.17 -24.02 4.76
N ILE A 23 4.90 -24.53 5.97
CA ILE A 23 3.56 -25.01 6.36
C ILE A 23 2.61 -23.83 6.58
N LEU A 24 3.06 -22.82 7.34
CA LEU A 24 2.23 -21.69 7.73
C LEU A 24 1.87 -20.78 6.56
N ILE A 25 2.78 -20.55 5.62
CA ILE A 25 2.47 -19.76 4.42
C ILE A 25 1.37 -20.40 3.58
N ARG A 26 1.24 -21.74 3.59
CA ARG A 26 0.18 -22.47 2.88
C ARG A 26 -1.16 -22.30 3.57
N GLU A 27 -1.22 -22.48 4.90
CA GLU A 27 -2.44 -22.21 5.68
C GLU A 27 -2.89 -20.74 5.56
N TYR A 28 -1.91 -19.84 5.49
CA TYR A 28 -2.15 -18.42 5.25
C TYR A 28 -2.72 -18.15 3.85
N LEU A 29 -2.16 -18.76 2.80
CA LEU A 29 -2.68 -18.64 1.43
C LEU A 29 -4.12 -19.18 1.32
N ILE A 30 -4.47 -20.26 2.02
CA ILE A 30 -5.84 -20.78 2.08
C ILE A 30 -6.77 -19.74 2.73
N SER A 31 -6.34 -19.12 3.82
CA SER A 31 -7.13 -18.07 4.51
C SER A 31 -7.33 -16.80 3.66
N PHE A 32 -6.40 -16.54 2.74
CA PHE A 32 -6.38 -15.39 1.82
C PHE A 32 -6.85 -15.73 0.40
N GLU A 33 -7.54 -16.86 0.20
CA GLU A 33 -8.12 -17.27 -1.09
C GLU A 33 -7.08 -17.34 -2.23
N GLY A 34 -5.83 -17.69 -1.91
CA GLY A 34 -4.74 -17.83 -2.88
C GLY A 34 -4.20 -16.50 -3.44
N ASN A 35 -4.45 -15.36 -2.77
CA ASN A 35 -3.95 -14.07 -3.23
C ASN A 35 -2.46 -13.89 -2.93
N GLU A 36 -1.67 -13.52 -3.94
CA GLU A 36 -0.22 -13.32 -3.80
C GLU A 36 0.15 -12.10 -2.92
N LEU A 37 -0.76 -11.13 -2.72
CA LEU A 37 -0.56 -10.06 -1.72
C LEU A 37 -0.36 -10.64 -0.31
N ALA A 38 -0.95 -11.80 -0.04
CA ALA A 38 -0.76 -12.52 1.21
C ALA A 38 0.72 -12.85 1.43
N ILE A 39 1.44 -13.31 0.39
CA ILE A 39 2.84 -13.70 0.49
C ILE A 39 3.69 -12.54 1.02
N GLY A 40 3.53 -11.34 0.44
CA GLY A 40 4.23 -10.14 0.88
C GLY A 40 3.90 -9.74 2.32
N ILE A 41 2.63 -9.84 2.73
CA ILE A 41 2.20 -9.52 4.11
C ILE A 41 2.78 -10.56 5.10
N PHE A 42 2.68 -11.85 4.78
CA PHE A 42 3.16 -12.95 5.61
C PHE A 42 4.64 -12.79 5.93
N TYR A 43 5.48 -12.68 4.88
CA TYR A 43 6.92 -12.54 5.06
C TYR A 43 7.29 -11.26 5.80
N ALA A 44 6.56 -10.16 5.58
CA ALA A 44 6.84 -8.94 6.30
C ALA A 44 6.52 -9.04 7.79
N SER A 45 5.38 -9.63 8.17
CA SER A 45 5.07 -9.88 9.58
C SER A 45 6.03 -10.89 10.22
N TRP A 46 6.42 -11.93 9.47
CA TRP A 46 7.39 -12.94 9.90
C TRP A 46 8.75 -12.30 10.23
N PHE A 47 9.35 -11.59 9.27
CA PHE A 47 10.65 -10.95 9.46
C PHE A 47 10.62 -9.82 10.48
N PHE A 48 9.49 -9.09 10.59
CA PHE A 48 9.34 -8.05 11.61
C PHE A 48 9.56 -8.58 13.02
N TRP A 49 8.96 -9.73 13.35
CA TRP A 49 9.10 -10.32 14.68
C TRP A 49 10.47 -10.96 14.92
N ILE A 50 11.08 -11.59 13.92
CA ILE A 50 12.47 -12.08 14.05
C ILE A 50 13.40 -10.93 14.41
N ALA A 51 13.30 -9.82 13.67
CA ALA A 51 14.12 -8.65 13.93
C ALA A 51 13.84 -8.01 15.30
N LEU A 52 12.58 -8.00 15.75
CA LEU A 52 12.22 -7.50 17.08
C LEU A 52 12.77 -8.41 18.18
N GLY A 53 12.73 -9.73 18.00
CA GLY A 53 13.32 -10.71 18.91
C GLY A 53 14.83 -10.52 19.05
N ALA A 54 15.54 -10.36 17.93
CA ALA A 54 16.97 -10.04 17.93
C ALA A 54 17.26 -8.68 18.61
N SER A 55 16.44 -7.66 18.36
CA SER A 55 16.55 -6.33 18.95
C SER A 55 16.42 -6.35 20.47
N LEU A 56 15.55 -7.19 21.02
CA LEU A 56 15.36 -7.32 22.48
C LEU A 56 16.65 -7.80 23.16
N VAL A 57 17.42 -8.69 22.53
CA VAL A 57 18.71 -9.14 23.05
C VAL A 57 19.71 -7.99 23.12
N ILE A 58 19.75 -7.12 22.10
CA ILE A 58 20.59 -5.91 22.09
C ILE A 58 20.16 -4.93 23.19
N TRP A 59 18.85 -4.76 23.37
CA TRP A 59 18.32 -3.80 24.33
C TRP A 59 18.56 -4.24 25.78
N LYS A 60 18.46 -5.55 26.06
CA LYS A 60 18.68 -6.11 27.39
C LYS A 60 19.44 -7.43 27.30
N ASN A 61 20.77 -7.34 27.38
CA ASN A 61 21.68 -8.50 27.28
C ASN A 61 21.35 -9.67 28.24
N LYS A 62 20.74 -9.39 29.41
CA LYS A 62 20.29 -10.44 30.37
C LYS A 62 19.28 -11.42 29.75
N ILE A 63 18.53 -11.02 28.72
CA ILE A 63 17.61 -11.90 28.00
C ILE A 63 18.35 -13.12 27.42
N SER A 64 19.62 -12.97 27.05
CA SER A 64 20.44 -14.07 26.52
C SER A 64 20.63 -15.25 27.49
N GLU A 65 20.42 -15.04 28.80
CA GLU A 65 20.55 -16.10 29.82
C GLU A 65 19.43 -17.14 29.75
N TYR A 66 18.29 -16.76 29.16
CA TYR A 66 17.11 -17.63 28.99
C TYR A 66 17.15 -18.47 27.71
N PHE A 67 18.28 -18.51 27.00
CA PHE A 67 18.45 -19.25 25.74
C PHE A 67 17.89 -20.69 25.80
N LEU A 68 18.25 -21.47 26.83
CA LEU A 68 17.79 -22.86 26.98
C LEU A 68 16.27 -22.94 27.23
N SER A 69 15.67 -21.95 27.88
CA SER A 69 14.22 -21.87 28.06
C SER A 69 13.50 -21.57 26.74
N PHE A 70 14.09 -20.72 25.88
CA PHE A 70 13.53 -20.44 24.56
C PHE A 70 13.50 -21.69 23.67
N LEU A 71 14.51 -22.57 23.76
CA LEU A 71 14.51 -23.84 23.03
C LEU A 71 13.32 -24.74 23.38
N LEU A 72 12.87 -24.75 24.65
CA LEU A 72 11.68 -25.49 25.08
C LEU A 72 10.38 -24.91 24.52
N LEU A 73 10.28 -23.58 24.47
CA LEU A 73 9.09 -22.88 24.02
C LEU A 73 8.93 -22.91 22.50
N TYR A 74 10.01 -23.14 21.76
CA TYR A 74 10.01 -23.02 20.31
C TYR A 74 9.04 -23.99 19.60
N PRO A 75 8.99 -25.29 19.92
CA PRO A 75 8.00 -26.19 19.30
C PRO A 75 6.55 -25.88 19.70
N LEU A 76 6.32 -25.46 20.95
CA LEU A 76 5.01 -25.04 21.42
C LEU A 76 4.51 -23.80 20.68
N SER A 77 5.41 -22.84 20.42
CA SER A 77 5.08 -21.64 19.66
C SER A 77 4.67 -21.96 18.22
N ALA A 78 5.37 -22.90 17.56
CA ALA A 78 5.02 -23.34 16.20
C ALA A 78 3.63 -23.97 16.12
N PHE A 79 3.30 -24.83 17.10
CA PHE A 79 1.97 -25.44 17.19
C PHE A 79 0.88 -24.41 17.49
N SER A 80 1.15 -23.45 18.39
CA SER A 80 0.22 -22.36 18.68
C SER A 80 -0.06 -21.50 17.44
N GLU A 81 0.97 -21.19 16.67
CA GLU A 81 0.86 -20.37 15.46
C GLU A 81 0.08 -21.10 14.35
N PHE A 82 0.28 -22.41 14.21
CA PHE A 82 -0.52 -23.25 13.31
C PHE A 82 -2.03 -23.21 13.64
N ILE A 83 -2.39 -23.25 14.93
CA ILE A 83 -3.79 -23.10 15.37
C ILE A 83 -4.31 -21.69 15.04
N LEU A 84 -3.54 -20.65 15.36
CA LEU A 84 -3.92 -19.26 15.11
C LEU A 84 -4.21 -18.98 13.63
N PHE A 85 -3.42 -19.55 12.71
CA PHE A 85 -3.68 -19.44 11.27
C PHE A 85 -4.97 -20.13 10.83
N ARG A 86 -5.33 -21.27 11.44
CA ARG A 86 -6.58 -21.97 11.12
C ARG A 86 -7.83 -21.20 11.55
N ILE A 87 -7.72 -20.37 12.58
CA ILE A 87 -8.80 -19.49 13.04
C ILE A 87 -8.62 -18.03 12.60
N PHE A 88 -7.72 -17.77 11.63
CA PHE A 88 -7.34 -16.42 11.21
C PHE A 88 -8.55 -15.55 10.84
N ARG A 89 -9.49 -16.06 10.03
CA ARG A 89 -10.69 -15.29 9.61
C ARG A 89 -11.56 -14.90 10.80
N LYS A 90 -11.70 -15.79 11.79
CA LYS A 90 -12.43 -15.51 13.04
C LYS A 90 -11.73 -14.43 13.86
N LEU A 91 -10.40 -14.51 14.01
CA LEU A 91 -9.60 -13.48 14.70
C LEU A 91 -9.68 -12.13 14.01
N ALA A 92 -9.73 -12.12 12.68
CA ALA A 92 -9.90 -10.91 11.88
C ALA A 92 -11.34 -10.37 11.87
N GLY A 93 -12.32 -11.08 12.44
CA GLY A 93 -13.73 -10.69 12.38
C GLY A 93 -14.25 -10.62 10.94
N ILE A 94 -13.75 -11.51 10.08
CA ILE A 94 -14.18 -11.65 8.69
C ILE A 94 -15.24 -12.75 8.64
N GLN A 95 -16.46 -12.40 8.25
CA GLN A 95 -17.54 -13.37 8.11
C GLN A 95 -17.28 -14.33 6.93
N PRO A 96 -17.89 -15.53 6.91
CA PRO A 96 -17.73 -16.50 5.82
C PRO A 96 -18.07 -15.94 4.42
N TRP A 97 -19.12 -15.11 4.34
CA TRP A 97 -19.58 -14.46 3.10
C TRP A 97 -18.92 -13.10 2.85
N GLU A 98 -18.12 -12.59 3.79
CA GLU A 98 -17.45 -11.31 3.66
C GLU A 98 -16.17 -11.46 2.82
N LEU A 99 -15.97 -10.52 1.89
CA LEU A 99 -14.73 -10.42 1.14
C LEU A 99 -13.55 -10.15 2.07
N PHE A 100 -12.40 -10.70 1.74
CA PHE A 100 -11.20 -10.52 2.54
C PHE A 100 -10.74 -9.05 2.60
N LEU A 101 -10.71 -8.47 3.80
CA LEU A 101 -10.35 -7.06 4.02
C LEU A 101 -8.89 -6.93 4.48
N ILE A 102 -8.01 -6.36 3.64
CA ILE A 102 -6.59 -6.12 3.99
C ILE A 102 -6.44 -5.28 5.26
N THR A 103 -7.36 -4.34 5.51
CA THR A 103 -7.37 -3.50 6.72
C THR A 103 -7.63 -4.28 8.01
N LYS A 104 -8.48 -5.32 7.97
CA LYS A 104 -8.70 -6.23 9.09
C LYS A 104 -7.59 -7.28 9.20
N ALA A 105 -7.10 -7.74 8.06
CA ALA A 105 -6.12 -8.81 7.96
C ALA A 105 -4.73 -8.40 8.44
N LEU A 106 -4.23 -7.24 7.99
CA LEU A 106 -2.87 -6.80 8.27
C LEU A 106 -2.52 -6.83 9.77
N PRO A 107 -3.30 -6.23 10.70
CA PRO A 107 -2.96 -6.30 12.12
C PRO A 107 -3.01 -7.74 12.67
N VAL A 108 -3.95 -8.56 12.19
CA VAL A 108 -4.04 -9.97 12.60
C VAL A 108 -2.87 -10.79 12.07
N SER A 109 -2.37 -10.52 10.87
CA SER A 109 -1.18 -11.18 10.33
C SER A 109 0.06 -10.90 11.18
N PHE A 110 0.21 -9.68 11.70
CA PHE A 110 1.27 -9.38 12.66
C PHE A 110 1.00 -10.09 13.99
N PHE A 111 -0.23 -10.12 14.51
CA PHE A 111 -0.50 -10.83 15.75
C PHE A 111 -0.24 -12.34 15.66
N VAL A 112 -0.69 -12.98 14.58
CA VAL A 112 -0.59 -14.43 14.40
C VAL A 112 0.87 -14.88 14.22
N ASN A 113 1.70 -14.14 13.48
CA ASN A 113 3.12 -14.49 13.30
C ASN A 113 4.02 -14.21 14.52
N LEU A 114 3.49 -13.67 15.62
CA LEU A 114 4.27 -13.25 16.77
C LEU A 114 4.99 -14.41 17.50
N PRO A 115 4.32 -15.52 17.88
CA PRO A 115 4.88 -16.48 18.83
C PRO A 115 6.16 -17.16 18.36
N PHE A 116 6.18 -17.71 17.15
CA PHE A 116 7.32 -18.46 16.64
C PHE A 116 8.43 -17.53 16.16
N SER A 117 8.08 -16.54 15.33
CA SER A 117 9.05 -15.65 14.69
C SER A 117 9.84 -14.82 15.70
N LEU A 118 9.20 -14.35 16.79
CA LEU A 118 9.90 -13.63 17.86
C LEU A 118 10.94 -14.52 18.55
N LEU A 119 10.59 -15.78 18.83
CA LEU A 119 11.49 -16.74 19.45
C LEU A 119 12.66 -17.10 18.53
N THR A 120 12.46 -17.21 17.21
CA THR A 120 13.55 -17.46 16.25
C THR A 120 14.66 -16.41 16.41
N GLY A 121 14.32 -15.12 16.43
CA GLY A 121 15.29 -14.03 16.60
C GLY A 121 15.98 -14.01 17.97
N LEU A 122 15.24 -14.34 19.03
CA LEU A 122 15.77 -14.47 20.39
C LEU A 122 16.77 -15.62 20.50
N ILE A 123 16.42 -16.79 19.95
CA ILE A 123 17.23 -18.01 20.00
C ILE A 123 18.54 -17.81 19.22
N PHE A 124 18.48 -17.28 18.00
CA PHE A 124 19.66 -17.05 17.18
C PHE A 124 20.67 -16.13 17.88
N SER A 125 20.19 -14.94 18.30
CA SER A 125 21.05 -13.91 18.90
C SER A 125 21.64 -14.34 20.24
N SER A 126 20.83 -15.01 21.08
CA SER A 126 21.27 -15.51 22.40
C SER A 126 22.20 -16.70 22.28
N GLY A 127 21.95 -17.61 21.33
CA GLY A 127 22.75 -18.82 21.12
C GLY A 127 24.20 -18.53 20.73
N CYS A 128 24.46 -17.40 20.06
CA CYS A 128 25.82 -16.97 19.71
C CYS A 128 26.73 -16.84 20.94
N ARG A 129 26.19 -16.42 22.10
CA ARG A 129 26.95 -16.34 23.37
C ARG A 129 27.45 -17.71 23.81
N PHE A 130 26.64 -18.75 23.66
CA PHE A 130 26.97 -20.12 24.06
C PHE A 130 27.92 -20.80 23.09
N LEU A 131 27.88 -20.39 21.80
CA LEU A 131 28.77 -20.91 20.78
C LEU A 131 30.21 -20.38 20.89
N LYS A 132 30.41 -19.23 21.54
CA LYS A 132 31.72 -18.60 21.73
C LYS A 132 32.63 -19.46 22.59
N THR A 133 33.78 -19.86 22.04
CA THR A 133 34.91 -20.43 22.77
C THR A 133 35.97 -19.36 23.03
N ALA A 134 36.84 -19.56 24.03
CA ALA A 134 37.83 -18.55 24.46
C ALA A 134 38.76 -18.06 23.33
N GLU A 135 39.04 -18.91 22.34
CA GLU A 135 39.97 -18.65 21.23
C GLU A 135 39.30 -18.10 19.96
N GLU A 136 37.96 -18.08 19.87
CA GLU A 136 37.27 -17.72 18.63
C GLU A 136 36.88 -16.23 18.57
N LYS A 137 37.20 -15.60 17.43
CA LYS A 137 36.77 -14.23 17.09
C LYS A 137 35.24 -14.13 16.99
N ASP A 138 34.68 -13.03 17.49
CA ASP A 138 33.24 -12.78 17.58
C ASP A 138 32.56 -12.88 16.20
N ALA A 139 33.12 -12.26 15.16
CA ALA A 139 32.53 -12.33 13.82
C ALA A 139 32.53 -13.76 13.26
N GLN A 140 33.52 -14.58 13.62
CA GLN A 140 33.57 -15.97 13.19
C GLN A 140 32.54 -16.85 13.89
N VAL A 141 32.23 -16.56 15.16
CA VAL A 141 31.18 -17.25 15.92
C VAL A 141 29.83 -16.99 15.28
N VAL A 142 29.47 -15.72 15.04
CA VAL A 142 28.18 -15.37 14.43
C VAL A 142 28.08 -15.91 13.00
N SER A 143 29.15 -15.79 12.21
CA SER A 143 29.18 -16.36 10.85
C SER A 143 29.00 -17.87 10.85
N ARG A 144 29.57 -18.59 11.83
CA ARG A 144 29.40 -20.05 11.92
C ARG A 144 27.96 -20.42 12.30
N ALA A 145 27.35 -19.71 13.24
CA ALA A 145 25.94 -19.90 13.60
C ALA A 145 25.04 -19.76 12.37
N TYR A 146 25.21 -18.68 11.60
CA TYR A 146 24.46 -18.40 10.38
C TYR A 146 24.66 -19.47 9.29
N ILE A 147 25.89 -19.94 9.07
CA ILE A 147 26.20 -21.02 8.12
C ILE A 147 25.42 -22.30 8.46
N TRP A 148 25.43 -22.73 9.72
CA TRP A 148 24.73 -23.95 10.12
C TRP A 148 23.21 -23.81 10.06
N GLU A 149 22.69 -22.64 10.44
CA GLU A 149 21.27 -22.31 10.33
C GLU A 149 20.80 -22.33 8.86
N SER A 150 21.49 -21.61 7.97
CA SER A 150 21.19 -21.64 6.53
C SER A 150 21.29 -23.05 5.92
N PHE A 151 22.27 -23.86 6.36
CA PHE A 151 22.40 -25.25 5.90
C PHE A 151 21.24 -26.14 6.37
N GLY A 152 20.80 -25.97 7.62
CA GLY A 152 19.62 -26.64 8.14
C GLY A 152 18.35 -26.28 7.37
N SER A 153 18.15 -24.99 7.08
CA SER A 153 17.05 -24.52 6.25
C SER A 153 17.09 -25.16 4.86
N PHE A 154 18.25 -25.16 4.19
CA PHE A 154 18.41 -25.83 2.88
C PHE A 154 17.93 -27.29 2.91
N ILE A 155 18.48 -28.11 3.81
CA ILE A 155 18.13 -29.54 3.89
C ILE A 155 16.64 -29.76 4.20
N SER A 156 16.10 -28.99 5.14
CA SER A 156 14.68 -29.08 5.50
C SER A 156 13.75 -28.70 4.34
N GLY A 157 14.05 -27.63 3.60
CA GLY A 157 13.20 -27.18 2.50
C GLY A 157 13.08 -28.20 1.36
N ILE A 158 14.17 -28.89 1.02
CA ILE A 158 14.13 -30.03 0.07
C ILE A 158 13.31 -31.18 0.67
N SER A 159 13.64 -31.55 1.91
CA SER A 159 13.02 -32.69 2.58
C SER A 159 11.50 -32.53 2.67
N ILE A 160 11.03 -31.34 3.05
CA ILE A 160 9.61 -31.03 3.22
C ILE A 160 8.89 -30.89 1.91
N THR A 161 9.53 -30.31 0.89
CA THR A 161 8.94 -30.28 -0.45
C THR A 161 8.63 -31.70 -0.90
N TYR A 162 9.58 -32.63 -0.74
CA TYR A 162 9.37 -34.03 -1.10
C TYR A 162 8.37 -34.77 -0.17
N LEU A 163 8.44 -34.56 1.14
CA LEU A 163 7.53 -35.19 2.12
C LEU A 163 6.07 -34.74 1.91
N ILE A 164 5.84 -33.47 1.62
CA ILE A 164 4.48 -32.97 1.36
C ILE A 164 3.99 -33.39 -0.03
N ILE A 165 4.89 -33.53 -1.01
CA ILE A 165 4.54 -34.14 -2.32
C ILE A 165 4.05 -35.59 -2.14
N LYS A 166 4.57 -36.33 -1.13
CA LYS A 166 4.13 -37.68 -0.77
C LYS A 166 2.84 -37.75 0.08
N LEU A 167 2.02 -36.69 0.11
CA LEU A 167 0.68 -36.64 0.76
C LEU A 167 0.67 -36.74 2.30
N VAL A 168 1.78 -36.44 2.99
CA VAL A 168 1.78 -36.38 4.46
C VAL A 168 1.08 -35.10 4.93
N SER A 169 0.21 -35.19 5.94
CA SER A 169 -0.51 -34.00 6.45
C SER A 169 0.46 -32.97 7.05
N PRO A 170 0.20 -31.65 6.89
CA PRO A 170 1.11 -30.61 7.40
C PRO A 170 1.36 -30.72 8.92
N LEU A 171 0.35 -31.23 9.66
CA LEU A 171 0.44 -31.46 11.10
C LEU A 171 1.49 -32.54 11.44
N VAL A 172 1.54 -33.65 10.70
CA VAL A 172 2.55 -34.71 10.91
C VAL A 172 3.97 -34.18 10.73
N VAL A 173 4.18 -33.36 9.70
CA VAL A 173 5.51 -32.76 9.43
C VAL A 173 5.89 -31.82 10.57
N LEU A 174 4.99 -30.93 10.98
CA LEU A 174 5.20 -30.01 12.09
C LEU A 174 5.56 -30.73 13.39
N LEU A 175 4.78 -31.77 13.73
CA LEU A 175 4.98 -32.60 14.92
C LEU A 175 6.34 -33.32 14.85
N SER A 176 6.70 -33.91 13.71
CA SER A 176 7.95 -34.66 13.55
C SER A 176 9.19 -33.79 13.80
N PHE A 177 9.24 -32.59 13.21
CA PHE A 177 10.34 -31.65 13.49
C PHE A 177 10.31 -31.12 14.93
N SER A 178 9.13 -30.95 15.51
CA SER A 178 8.97 -30.56 16.93
C SER A 178 9.58 -31.60 17.87
N GLY A 179 9.34 -32.89 17.62
CA GLY A 179 9.94 -33.98 18.40
C GLY A 179 11.47 -34.00 18.32
N ILE A 180 12.03 -33.83 17.11
CA ILE A 180 13.49 -33.74 16.92
C ILE A 180 14.07 -32.53 17.68
N PHE A 181 13.40 -31.37 17.62
CA PHE A 181 13.86 -30.17 18.31
C PHE A 181 13.80 -30.31 19.85
N LEU A 182 12.75 -30.95 20.38
CA LEU A 182 12.62 -31.26 21.82
C LEU A 182 13.70 -32.22 22.30
N LEU A 183 14.05 -33.24 21.51
CA LEU A 183 15.13 -34.16 21.82
C LEU A 183 16.48 -33.43 21.98
N PHE A 184 16.80 -32.52 21.06
CA PHE A 184 18.04 -31.73 21.17
C PHE A 184 17.98 -30.69 22.30
N SER A 185 16.79 -30.19 22.63
CA SER A 185 16.59 -29.33 23.81
C SER A 185 16.83 -30.09 25.12
N LEU A 186 16.39 -31.36 25.21
CA LEU A 186 16.68 -32.27 26.32
C LEU A 186 18.19 -32.51 26.45
N LEU A 187 18.86 -32.87 25.36
CA LEU A 187 20.30 -33.10 25.32
C LEU A 187 21.09 -31.85 25.72
N ALA A 188 20.64 -30.66 25.29
CA ALA A 188 21.23 -29.40 25.72
C ALA A 188 21.05 -29.18 27.23
N GLY A 189 19.84 -29.35 27.76
CA GLY A 189 19.57 -29.23 29.20
C GLY A 189 20.45 -30.15 30.05
N LEU A 190 20.63 -31.40 29.62
CA LEU A 190 21.45 -32.40 30.31
C LEU A 190 22.92 -31.99 30.32
N ASN A 191 23.45 -31.56 29.18
CA ASN A 191 24.86 -31.19 29.02
C ASN A 191 25.24 -29.88 29.75
N TYR A 192 24.29 -28.96 29.88
CA TYR A 192 24.43 -27.71 30.66
C TYR A 192 23.99 -27.86 32.14
N ARG A 193 23.71 -29.09 32.60
CA ARG A 193 23.32 -29.42 33.99
C ARG A 193 22.12 -28.62 34.51
N ARG A 194 21.15 -28.31 33.64
CA ARG A 194 19.90 -27.61 34.00
C ARG A 194 18.75 -28.62 34.16
N LYS A 195 18.69 -29.29 35.31
CA LYS A 195 17.73 -30.39 35.61
C LYS A 195 16.27 -30.03 35.29
N GLY A 196 15.81 -28.83 35.63
CA GLY A 196 14.43 -28.39 35.33
C GLY A 196 14.12 -28.31 33.83
N ILE A 197 15.07 -27.85 33.01
CA ILE A 197 14.90 -27.74 31.55
C ILE A 197 14.87 -29.15 30.93
N SER A 198 15.74 -30.05 31.39
CA SER A 198 15.73 -31.44 30.96
C SER A 198 14.43 -32.16 31.33
N PHE A 199 13.92 -31.97 32.55
CA PHE A 199 12.65 -32.55 32.98
C PHE A 199 11.49 -32.04 32.11
N CYS A 200 11.39 -30.72 31.89
CA CYS A 200 10.36 -30.14 31.02
C CYS A 200 10.49 -30.64 29.57
N ALA A 201 11.70 -30.72 29.02
CA ALA A 201 11.92 -31.25 27.67
C ALA A 201 11.47 -32.71 27.54
N GLY A 202 11.80 -33.55 28.53
CA GLY A 202 11.39 -34.95 28.58
C GLY A 202 9.86 -35.09 28.68
N PHE A 203 9.22 -34.29 29.54
CA PHE A 203 7.76 -34.26 29.66
C PHE A 203 7.08 -33.82 28.35
N LEU A 204 7.57 -32.76 27.71
CA LEU A 204 7.06 -32.30 26.41
C LEU A 204 7.29 -33.33 25.30
N LEU A 205 8.40 -34.09 25.34
CA LEU A 205 8.66 -35.17 24.40
C LEU A 205 7.70 -36.34 24.60
N LEU A 206 7.37 -36.71 25.84
CA LEU A 206 6.35 -37.71 26.15
C LEU A 206 4.95 -37.26 25.72
N PHE A 207 4.61 -35.99 25.99
CA PHE A 207 3.36 -35.39 25.51
C PHE A 207 3.28 -35.38 23.98
N TYR A 208 4.40 -35.13 23.31
CA TYR A 208 4.53 -35.24 21.87
C TYR A 208 4.24 -36.68 21.38
N LEU A 209 4.86 -37.70 21.99
CA LEU A 209 4.63 -39.11 21.63
C LEU A 209 3.15 -39.51 21.83
N PHE A 210 2.52 -39.00 22.89
CA PHE A 210 1.08 -39.17 23.13
C PHE A 210 0.22 -38.43 22.08
N SER A 211 0.61 -37.23 21.66
CA SER A 211 -0.11 -36.47 20.63
C SER A 211 -0.06 -37.16 19.27
N VAL A 212 1.08 -37.77 18.93
CA VAL A 212 1.26 -38.55 17.69
C VAL A 212 0.37 -39.79 17.68
N SER A 213 0.14 -40.46 18.82
CA SER A 213 -0.78 -41.60 18.88
C SER A 213 -2.26 -41.20 18.69
N ARG A 214 -2.59 -39.91 18.87
CA ARG A 214 -3.92 -39.32 18.66
C ARG A 214 -3.99 -38.41 17.43
N LEU A 215 -3.08 -38.58 16.47
CA LEU A 215 -2.93 -37.66 15.33
C LEU A 215 -4.21 -37.47 14.50
N ASN A 216 -4.91 -38.57 14.19
CA ASN A 216 -6.17 -38.51 13.43
C ASN A 216 -7.27 -37.70 14.14
N PHE A 217 -7.32 -37.79 15.48
CA PHE A 217 -8.27 -37.04 16.29
C PHE A 217 -7.92 -35.54 16.29
N LEU A 218 -6.64 -35.20 16.46
CA LEU A 218 -6.16 -33.81 16.43
C LEU A 218 -6.40 -33.17 15.06
N GLU A 219 -6.06 -33.87 13.98
CA GLU A 219 -6.23 -33.36 12.62
C GLU A 219 -7.70 -33.10 12.31
N ARG A 220 -8.60 -34.03 12.66
CA ARG A 220 -10.04 -33.88 12.47
C ARG A 220 -10.59 -32.65 13.20
N ASN A 221 -10.22 -32.45 14.46
CA ASN A 221 -10.71 -31.31 15.24
C ASN A 221 -10.14 -29.97 14.75
N LEU A 222 -8.85 -29.94 14.40
CA LEU A 222 -8.22 -28.73 13.85
C LEU A 222 -8.78 -28.38 12.47
N ASN A 223 -9.10 -29.37 11.62
CA ASN A 223 -9.73 -29.12 10.32
C ASN A 223 -11.16 -28.60 10.53
N ARG A 224 -11.91 -29.18 11.47
CA ARG A 224 -13.24 -28.69 11.85
C ARG A 224 -13.22 -27.23 12.26
N LEU A 225 -12.29 -26.83 13.13
CA LEU A 225 -12.12 -25.42 13.53
C LEU A 225 -11.89 -24.49 12.35
N ARG A 226 -11.07 -24.90 11.37
CA ARG A 226 -10.84 -24.12 10.14
C ARG A 226 -12.16 -23.94 9.37
N TRP A 227 -12.86 -25.03 9.12
CA TRP A 227 -14.06 -25.00 8.28
C TRP A 227 -15.26 -24.35 8.94
N GLU A 228 -15.40 -24.40 10.26
CA GLU A 228 -16.39 -23.60 11.00
C GLU A 228 -16.22 -22.09 10.76
N THR A 229 -15.01 -21.63 10.39
CA THR A 229 -14.77 -20.21 10.06
C THR A 229 -14.97 -19.88 8.58
N ILE A 230 -14.73 -20.83 7.68
CA ILE A 230 -14.76 -20.61 6.22
C ILE A 230 -16.13 -20.93 5.64
N PHE A 231 -16.76 -22.02 6.09
CA PHE A 231 -18.01 -22.53 5.55
C PHE A 231 -18.86 -23.21 6.65
N PRO A 232 -19.38 -22.44 7.63
CA PRO A 232 -19.97 -22.98 8.86
C PRO A 232 -21.20 -23.88 8.66
N GLN A 233 -21.96 -23.66 7.59
CA GLN A 233 -23.18 -24.42 7.31
C GLN A 233 -22.91 -25.72 6.53
N GLY A 234 -21.71 -25.88 5.94
CA GLY A 234 -21.39 -27.04 5.13
C GLY A 234 -20.62 -28.11 5.89
N LYS A 235 -20.99 -29.37 5.67
CA LYS A 235 -20.28 -30.53 6.21
C LYS A 235 -19.18 -30.95 5.24
N ILE A 236 -17.92 -30.87 5.67
CA ILE A 236 -16.78 -31.31 4.85
C ILE A 236 -16.75 -32.83 4.75
N ILE A 237 -16.72 -33.34 3.52
CA ILE A 237 -16.66 -34.77 3.19
C ILE A 237 -15.22 -35.22 3.02
N LYS A 238 -14.45 -34.54 2.15
CA LYS A 238 -13.08 -34.90 1.81
C LYS A 238 -12.24 -33.68 1.43
N GLU A 239 -10.94 -33.77 1.67
CA GLU A 239 -9.95 -32.73 1.39
C GLU A 239 -8.77 -33.33 0.62
N LEU A 240 -8.12 -32.52 -0.23
CA LEU A 240 -6.94 -32.92 -0.99
C LEU A 240 -6.02 -31.69 -1.23
N TYR A 241 -4.74 -31.83 -0.91
CA TYR A 241 -3.73 -30.84 -1.26
C TYR A 241 -3.06 -31.24 -2.58
N THR A 242 -3.10 -30.35 -3.58
CA THR A 242 -2.46 -30.57 -4.89
C THR A 242 -1.26 -29.63 -5.08
N PRO A 243 -0.45 -29.79 -6.16
CA PRO A 243 0.62 -28.86 -6.48
C PRO A 243 0.17 -27.42 -6.74
N TYR A 244 -1.11 -27.23 -7.03
CA TYR A 244 -1.70 -25.98 -7.47
C TYR A 244 -2.56 -25.32 -6.38
N GLN A 245 -3.30 -26.11 -5.60
CA GLN A 245 -4.35 -25.61 -4.72
C GLN A 245 -4.73 -26.62 -3.62
N HIS A 246 -5.46 -26.13 -2.61
CA HIS A 246 -6.16 -26.96 -1.64
C HIS A 246 -7.60 -27.15 -2.08
N LEU A 247 -8.02 -28.40 -2.28
CA LEU A 247 -9.37 -28.79 -2.68
C LEU A 247 -10.12 -29.37 -1.49
N ALA A 248 -11.40 -29.06 -1.39
CA ALA A 248 -12.32 -29.72 -0.47
C ALA A 248 -13.71 -29.88 -1.07
N ILE A 249 -14.42 -30.91 -0.64
CA ILE A 249 -15.82 -31.13 -0.99
C ILE A 249 -16.64 -31.02 0.28
N ALA A 250 -17.62 -30.13 0.25
CA ALA A 250 -18.58 -29.91 1.30
C ALA A 250 -19.97 -30.36 0.84
N GLU A 251 -20.83 -30.69 1.79
CA GLU A 251 -22.24 -30.94 1.59
C GLU A 251 -23.05 -29.84 2.28
N LEU A 252 -23.95 -29.19 1.54
CA LEU A 252 -24.88 -28.19 2.04
C LEU A 252 -26.28 -28.52 1.51
N ASN A 253 -27.24 -28.84 2.39
CA ASN A 253 -28.60 -29.20 2.01
C ASN A 253 -28.66 -30.28 0.91
N SER A 254 -27.87 -31.36 1.05
CA SER A 254 -27.70 -32.45 0.06
C SER A 254 -27.02 -32.06 -1.25
N GLN A 255 -26.68 -30.79 -1.46
CA GLN A 255 -25.89 -30.33 -2.60
C GLN A 255 -24.40 -30.43 -2.28
N ARG A 256 -23.63 -31.02 -3.19
CA ARG A 256 -22.16 -31.10 -3.08
C ARG A 256 -21.53 -29.82 -3.62
N VAL A 257 -20.72 -29.16 -2.80
CA VAL A 257 -20.02 -27.91 -3.11
C VAL A 257 -18.52 -28.15 -3.12
N VAL A 258 -17.86 -27.74 -4.19
CA VAL A 258 -16.42 -27.86 -4.35
C VAL A 258 -15.77 -26.54 -3.96
N LEU A 259 -14.79 -26.63 -3.08
CA LEU A 259 -14.02 -25.52 -2.53
C LEU A 259 -12.59 -25.61 -3.05
N SER A 260 -12.05 -24.48 -3.53
CA SER A 260 -10.63 -24.32 -3.84
C SER A 260 -10.04 -23.17 -3.04
N ASN A 261 -8.96 -23.43 -2.30
CA ASN A 261 -8.27 -22.47 -1.43
C ASN A 261 -9.23 -21.71 -0.49
N GLY A 262 -10.22 -22.41 0.06
CA GLY A 262 -11.22 -21.83 0.97
C GLY A 262 -12.35 -21.05 0.29
N LYS A 263 -12.40 -20.99 -1.04
CA LYS A 263 -13.46 -20.33 -1.81
C LYS A 263 -14.32 -21.35 -2.56
N VAL A 264 -15.62 -21.08 -2.65
CA VAL A 264 -16.54 -21.87 -3.49
C VAL A 264 -16.13 -21.75 -4.95
N LEU A 265 -15.79 -22.89 -5.55
CA LEU A 265 -15.43 -23.01 -6.96
C LEU A 265 -16.68 -23.33 -7.80
N LEU A 266 -17.43 -24.35 -7.42
CA LEU A 266 -18.70 -24.71 -8.04
C LEU A 266 -19.61 -25.47 -7.06
N ALA A 267 -20.93 -25.44 -7.33
CA ALA A 267 -21.88 -26.38 -6.75
C ALA A 267 -22.20 -27.44 -7.81
N LEU A 268 -21.94 -28.71 -7.52
CA LEU A 268 -22.14 -29.82 -8.44
C LEU A 268 -23.65 -30.06 -8.64
N GLY A 269 -24.05 -30.27 -9.89
CA GLY A 269 -25.45 -30.56 -10.24
C GLY A 269 -26.34 -29.32 -10.39
N ASP A 270 -25.75 -28.11 -10.46
CA ASP A 270 -26.51 -26.91 -10.81
C ASP A 270 -26.84 -26.89 -12.31
N LYS A 271 -27.90 -27.60 -12.66
CA LYS A 271 -28.39 -27.76 -14.04
C LYS A 271 -28.92 -26.44 -14.62
N ILE A 272 -29.52 -25.57 -13.80
CA ILE A 272 -30.13 -24.31 -14.28
C ILE A 272 -29.05 -23.39 -14.84
N SER A 273 -27.99 -23.12 -14.06
CA SER A 273 -26.89 -22.28 -14.52
C SER A 273 -26.12 -22.93 -15.69
N GLY A 274 -25.96 -24.26 -15.66
CA GLY A 274 -25.31 -25.03 -16.73
C GLY A 274 -26.05 -24.91 -18.07
N ASP A 275 -27.36 -25.17 -18.06
CA ASP A 275 -28.21 -25.14 -19.25
C ASP A 275 -28.31 -23.72 -19.83
N GLN A 276 -28.45 -22.70 -18.98
CA GLN A 276 -28.44 -21.30 -19.41
C GLN A 276 -27.13 -20.92 -20.13
N LEU A 277 -25.98 -21.33 -19.58
CA LEU A 277 -24.68 -21.05 -20.20
C LEU A 277 -24.46 -21.84 -21.48
N ALA A 278 -24.82 -23.13 -21.51
CA ALA A 278 -24.72 -23.96 -22.70
C ALA A 278 -25.62 -23.43 -23.83
N ALA A 279 -26.86 -23.02 -23.52
CA ALA A 279 -27.77 -22.39 -24.47
C ALA A 279 -27.20 -21.09 -25.03
N LEU A 280 -26.65 -20.23 -24.16
CA LEU A 280 -25.99 -18.99 -24.55
C LEU A 280 -24.81 -19.23 -25.47
N PHE A 281 -23.87 -20.09 -25.06
CA PHE A 281 -22.66 -20.37 -25.83
C PHE A 281 -22.96 -21.01 -27.18
N SER A 282 -23.92 -21.95 -27.23
CA SER A 282 -24.32 -22.62 -28.46
C SER A 282 -25.00 -21.67 -29.44
N SER A 283 -25.95 -20.86 -28.97
CA SER A 283 -26.72 -19.94 -29.81
C SER A 283 -25.90 -18.77 -30.34
N MET A 284 -24.85 -18.38 -29.62
CA MET A 284 -23.99 -17.28 -30.02
C MET A 284 -23.22 -17.55 -31.32
N LEU A 285 -22.91 -18.83 -31.59
CA LEU A 285 -22.21 -19.25 -32.79
C LEU A 285 -23.03 -20.10 -33.77
N ASP A 286 -24.34 -20.27 -33.52
CA ASP A 286 -25.21 -21.18 -34.28
C ASP A 286 -24.68 -22.63 -34.25
N LEU A 287 -24.55 -23.17 -33.02
CA LEU A 287 -24.09 -24.51 -32.68
C LEU A 287 -22.61 -24.80 -33.00
N PRO A 288 -21.67 -24.43 -32.10
CA PRO A 288 -20.25 -24.72 -32.27
C PRO A 288 -19.97 -26.23 -32.18
N GLN A 289 -19.13 -26.74 -33.08
CA GLN A 289 -18.86 -28.18 -33.20
C GLN A 289 -17.60 -28.61 -32.45
N GLU A 290 -16.55 -27.79 -32.50
CA GLU A 290 -15.27 -28.03 -31.82
C GLU A 290 -15.08 -26.98 -30.72
N ILE A 291 -15.21 -27.38 -29.47
CA ILE A 291 -15.20 -26.47 -28.31
C ILE A 291 -13.94 -26.70 -27.48
N LEU A 292 -13.30 -25.62 -27.03
CA LEU A 292 -12.24 -25.64 -26.03
C LEU A 292 -12.72 -24.92 -24.77
N LEU A 293 -12.75 -25.62 -23.64
CA LEU A 293 -13.17 -25.09 -22.35
C LEU A 293 -11.97 -25.06 -21.39
N ILE A 294 -11.61 -23.86 -20.93
CA ILE A 294 -10.44 -23.61 -20.09
C ILE A 294 -10.89 -23.14 -18.71
N GLY A 295 -10.45 -23.83 -17.67
CA GLY A 295 -10.63 -23.42 -16.28
C GLY A 295 -11.40 -24.43 -15.42
N TYR A 296 -11.04 -24.48 -14.14
CA TYR A 296 -11.71 -25.30 -13.12
C TYR A 296 -13.17 -24.90 -12.92
N GLY A 297 -14.01 -25.79 -12.38
CA GLY A 297 -15.40 -25.45 -12.09
C GLY A 297 -16.32 -25.45 -13.29
N SER A 298 -15.99 -26.24 -14.31
CA SER A 298 -16.71 -26.26 -15.58
C SER A 298 -17.60 -27.50 -15.76
N GLU A 299 -17.72 -28.34 -14.73
CA GLU A 299 -18.40 -29.64 -14.78
C GLU A 299 -19.87 -29.52 -15.19
N ASN A 300 -20.60 -28.56 -14.58
CA ASN A 300 -21.99 -28.30 -14.95
C ASN A 300 -22.13 -27.82 -16.40
N ILE A 301 -21.16 -27.02 -16.89
CA ILE A 301 -21.14 -26.54 -18.29
C ILE A 301 -20.92 -27.72 -19.25
N ILE A 302 -19.99 -28.62 -18.93
CA ILE A 302 -19.69 -29.81 -19.76
C ILE A 302 -20.93 -30.71 -19.81
N SER A 303 -21.53 -31.03 -18.65
CA SER A 303 -22.73 -31.85 -18.57
C SER A 303 -23.86 -31.30 -19.45
N SER A 304 -24.14 -29.99 -19.36
CA SER A 304 -25.16 -29.34 -20.21
C SER A 304 -24.77 -29.31 -21.69
N PHE A 305 -23.49 -29.12 -22.04
CA PHE A 305 -23.04 -29.13 -23.44
C PHE A 305 -23.17 -30.50 -24.12
N LEU A 306 -23.02 -31.59 -23.38
CA LEU A 306 -23.13 -32.94 -23.93
C LEU A 306 -24.55 -33.29 -24.38
N GLN A 307 -25.56 -32.52 -23.97
CA GLN A 307 -26.93 -32.63 -24.48
C GLN A 307 -27.09 -32.12 -25.92
N TYR A 308 -26.12 -31.36 -26.43
CA TYR A 308 -26.13 -30.82 -27.79
C TYR A 308 -25.36 -31.74 -28.75
N PRO A 309 -25.69 -31.74 -30.06
CA PRO A 309 -24.98 -32.55 -31.06
C PRO A 309 -23.65 -31.88 -31.46
N ILE A 310 -22.74 -31.76 -30.50
CA ILE A 310 -21.36 -31.29 -30.69
C ILE A 310 -20.44 -32.42 -31.13
N LYS A 311 -19.41 -32.10 -31.91
CA LYS A 311 -18.42 -33.06 -32.39
C LYS A 311 -17.35 -33.37 -31.34
N SER A 312 -16.75 -32.35 -30.71
CA SER A 312 -15.79 -32.56 -29.63
C SER A 312 -15.74 -31.39 -28.64
N LEU A 313 -15.53 -31.73 -27.37
CA LEU A 313 -15.29 -30.78 -26.28
C LEU A 313 -13.91 -31.09 -25.68
N THR A 314 -12.99 -30.16 -25.81
CA THR A 314 -11.66 -30.23 -25.20
C THR A 314 -11.71 -29.51 -23.86
N TYR A 315 -11.56 -30.24 -22.75
CA TYR A 315 -11.53 -29.67 -21.41
C TYR A 315 -10.08 -29.55 -20.92
N LEU A 316 -9.67 -28.34 -20.54
CA LEU A 316 -8.29 -28.03 -20.20
C LEU A 316 -8.17 -27.46 -18.79
N VAL A 317 -7.51 -28.22 -17.92
CA VAL A 317 -7.16 -27.84 -16.54
C VAL A 317 -5.69 -28.13 -16.28
N ALA A 318 -5.02 -27.34 -15.45
CA ALA A 318 -3.58 -27.57 -15.20
C ALA A 318 -3.33 -28.71 -14.19
N ASP A 319 -4.31 -29.00 -13.33
CA ASP A 319 -4.14 -29.91 -12.19
C ASP A 319 -4.79 -31.27 -12.49
N LYS A 320 -3.98 -32.31 -12.74
CA LYS A 320 -4.47 -33.68 -12.95
C LYS A 320 -5.18 -34.24 -11.71
N ASN A 321 -4.72 -33.89 -10.52
CA ASN A 321 -5.29 -34.40 -9.27
C ASN A 321 -6.70 -33.83 -9.03
N TYR A 322 -7.00 -32.65 -9.59
CA TYR A 322 -8.35 -32.09 -9.55
C TYR A 322 -9.38 -32.98 -10.26
N ILE A 323 -9.09 -33.43 -11.48
CA ILE A 323 -10.03 -34.28 -12.26
C ILE A 323 -10.33 -35.57 -11.51
N HIS A 324 -9.28 -36.27 -11.10
CA HIS A 324 -9.42 -37.53 -10.36
C HIS A 324 -10.12 -37.34 -9.00
N PHE A 325 -9.91 -36.19 -8.35
CA PHE A 325 -10.60 -35.88 -7.10
C PHE A 325 -12.09 -35.68 -7.32
N ILE A 326 -12.50 -34.93 -8.35
CA ILE A 326 -13.90 -34.59 -8.62
C ILE A 326 -14.71 -35.76 -9.16
N GLU A 327 -14.12 -36.64 -9.98
CA GLU A 327 -14.77 -37.85 -10.52
C GLU A 327 -15.53 -38.65 -9.46
N ASN A 328 -14.92 -38.82 -8.29
CA ASN A 328 -15.48 -39.61 -7.19
C ASN A 328 -16.72 -38.98 -6.52
N PHE A 329 -17.08 -37.74 -6.88
CA PHE A 329 -18.12 -36.97 -6.20
C PHE A 329 -19.13 -36.31 -7.14
N LEU A 330 -19.06 -36.60 -8.44
CA LEU A 330 -20.06 -36.17 -9.40
C LEU A 330 -21.46 -36.63 -8.97
N SER A 331 -22.50 -35.86 -9.35
CA SER A 331 -23.88 -36.29 -9.16
C SER A 331 -24.21 -37.44 -10.12
N PRO A 332 -25.26 -38.25 -9.86
CA PRO A 332 -25.67 -39.34 -10.76
C PRO A 332 -25.90 -38.86 -12.21
N GLU A 333 -26.43 -37.65 -12.38
CA GLU A 333 -26.66 -37.02 -13.69
C GLU A 333 -25.36 -36.68 -14.43
N MET A 334 -24.23 -36.62 -13.73
CA MET A 334 -22.91 -36.25 -14.25
C MET A 334 -21.91 -37.41 -14.25
N GLU A 335 -22.30 -38.61 -13.79
CA GLU A 335 -21.40 -39.72 -13.46
C GLU A 335 -20.47 -40.13 -14.62
N ASN A 336 -20.94 -39.97 -15.87
CA ASN A 336 -20.19 -40.33 -17.08
C ASN A 336 -19.67 -39.14 -17.90
N VAL A 337 -19.73 -37.91 -17.37
CA VAL A 337 -19.38 -36.70 -18.14
C VAL A 337 -17.94 -36.70 -18.63
N PHE A 338 -17.00 -37.24 -17.86
CA PHE A 338 -15.60 -37.35 -18.26
C PHE A 338 -15.28 -38.59 -19.10
N GLN A 339 -16.20 -39.55 -19.20
CA GLN A 339 -16.06 -40.78 -19.98
C GLN A 339 -16.71 -40.69 -21.37
N ASP A 340 -17.50 -39.64 -21.64
CA ASP A 340 -18.10 -39.40 -22.96
C ASP A 340 -17.02 -39.27 -24.04
N ARG A 341 -17.18 -40.01 -25.14
CA ARG A 341 -16.20 -40.07 -26.26
C ARG A 341 -15.94 -38.70 -26.91
N ARG A 342 -16.83 -37.73 -26.73
CA ARG A 342 -16.67 -36.35 -27.24
C ARG A 342 -15.78 -35.50 -26.34
N VAL A 343 -15.59 -35.88 -25.07
CA VAL A 343 -14.81 -35.11 -24.09
C VAL A 343 -13.35 -35.54 -24.11
N ASN A 344 -12.46 -34.60 -24.39
CA ASN A 344 -11.01 -34.81 -24.37
C ASN A 344 -10.39 -33.96 -23.26
N ILE A 345 -9.88 -34.60 -22.22
CA ILE A 345 -9.30 -33.91 -21.06
C ILE A 345 -7.78 -33.78 -21.23
N TYR A 346 -7.27 -32.56 -21.15
CA TYR A 346 -5.84 -32.28 -21.13
C TYR A 346 -5.45 -31.68 -19.78
N THR A 347 -4.39 -32.23 -19.18
CA THR A 347 -3.89 -31.83 -17.85
C THR A 347 -2.57 -31.08 -17.95
N GLN A 348 -2.60 -29.87 -18.52
CA GLN A 348 -1.42 -29.03 -18.73
C GLN A 348 -1.77 -27.54 -18.70
N ASP A 349 -0.77 -26.66 -18.59
CA ASP A 349 -0.98 -25.21 -18.59
C ASP A 349 -1.69 -24.74 -19.88
N PRO A 350 -2.77 -23.94 -19.79
CA PRO A 350 -3.53 -23.49 -20.95
C PRO A 350 -2.70 -22.75 -21.99
N ARG A 351 -1.73 -21.96 -21.57
CA ARG A 351 -0.88 -21.20 -22.48
C ARG A 351 0.08 -22.09 -23.25
N VAL A 352 0.63 -23.11 -22.59
CA VAL A 352 1.49 -24.13 -23.20
C VAL A 352 0.70 -24.97 -24.21
N PHE A 353 -0.53 -25.39 -23.87
CA PHE A 353 -1.40 -26.12 -24.79
C PHE A 353 -1.70 -25.33 -26.06
N ILE A 354 -2.11 -24.06 -25.93
CA ILE A 354 -2.43 -23.21 -27.08
C ILE A 354 -1.21 -22.97 -27.99
N GLN A 355 -0.01 -22.90 -27.40
CA GLN A 355 1.23 -22.75 -28.15
C GLN A 355 1.57 -24.01 -28.96
N LYS A 356 1.48 -25.19 -28.34
CA LYS A 356 1.88 -26.46 -28.95
C LYS A 356 0.82 -27.10 -29.86
N SER A 357 -0.46 -26.82 -29.63
CA SER A 357 -1.56 -27.47 -30.34
C SER A 357 -1.90 -26.75 -31.65
N ASP A 358 -1.98 -27.48 -32.76
CA ASP A 358 -2.47 -26.93 -34.04
C ASP A 358 -3.97 -27.07 -34.26
N LYS A 359 -4.69 -27.65 -33.29
CA LYS A 359 -6.15 -27.80 -33.35
C LYS A 359 -6.83 -26.43 -33.37
N LYS A 360 -7.81 -26.26 -34.28
CA LYS A 360 -8.65 -25.06 -34.37
C LYS A 360 -10.05 -25.33 -33.82
N PHE A 361 -10.58 -24.35 -33.09
CA PHE A 361 -11.86 -24.44 -32.41
C PHE A 361 -12.88 -23.45 -32.98
N ASP A 362 -14.17 -23.82 -32.93
CA ASP A 362 -15.28 -22.90 -33.19
C ASP A 362 -15.46 -21.96 -32.01
N LEU A 363 -15.42 -22.50 -30.78
CA LEU A 363 -15.60 -21.75 -29.56
C LEU A 363 -14.48 -22.03 -28.56
N ILE A 364 -13.85 -20.99 -28.02
CA ILE A 364 -12.94 -21.11 -26.88
C ILE A 364 -13.54 -20.37 -25.68
N ILE A 365 -13.86 -21.10 -24.60
CA ILE A 365 -14.44 -20.56 -23.38
C ILE A 365 -13.36 -20.45 -22.31
N LEU A 366 -13.10 -19.24 -21.84
CA LEU A 366 -12.26 -18.96 -20.68
C LEU A 366 -13.15 -18.83 -19.45
N ASN A 367 -13.47 -19.95 -18.79
CA ASN A 367 -14.19 -19.97 -17.51
C ASN A 367 -13.19 -19.87 -16.35
N LEU A 368 -12.38 -18.82 -16.36
CA LEU A 368 -11.36 -18.57 -15.34
C LEU A 368 -11.88 -17.56 -14.31
N PRO A 369 -11.39 -17.60 -13.06
CA PRO A 369 -11.63 -16.52 -12.11
C PRO A 369 -11.05 -15.19 -12.60
N ASP A 370 -11.48 -14.08 -12.01
CA ASP A 370 -10.91 -12.75 -12.27
C ASP A 370 -9.38 -12.76 -12.06
N PRO A 371 -8.60 -11.93 -12.79
CA PRO A 371 -7.16 -11.82 -12.65
C PRO A 371 -6.76 -11.12 -11.35
N ASN A 372 -7.07 -11.72 -10.21
CA ASN A 372 -6.81 -11.20 -8.87
C ASN A 372 -5.39 -11.52 -8.35
N ASN A 373 -4.58 -12.21 -9.16
CA ASN A 373 -3.17 -12.52 -8.92
C ASN A 373 -2.41 -12.56 -10.26
N SER A 374 -1.07 -12.59 -10.20
CA SER A 374 -0.25 -12.57 -11.41
C SER A 374 -0.42 -13.86 -12.23
N TYR A 375 -0.64 -15.00 -11.58
CA TYR A 375 -0.88 -16.28 -12.27
C TYR A 375 -2.11 -16.23 -13.19
N LEU A 376 -3.25 -15.72 -12.72
CA LEU A 376 -4.48 -15.62 -13.51
C LEU A 376 -4.38 -14.50 -14.55
N ASN A 377 -3.69 -13.39 -14.23
CA ASN A 377 -3.57 -12.26 -15.15
C ASN A 377 -2.99 -12.65 -16.52
N LYS A 378 -2.11 -13.66 -16.59
CA LYS A 378 -1.49 -14.13 -17.85
C LYS A 378 -2.51 -14.63 -18.89
N TYR A 379 -3.73 -15.00 -18.46
CA TYR A 379 -4.81 -15.42 -19.35
C TYR A 379 -5.72 -14.26 -19.80
N TYR A 380 -5.46 -13.04 -19.35
CA TYR A 380 -6.21 -11.83 -19.69
C TYR A 380 -5.36 -10.80 -20.44
N THR A 381 -4.26 -11.22 -21.08
CA THR A 381 -3.31 -10.34 -21.77
C THR A 381 -3.51 -10.32 -23.28
N VAL A 382 -3.06 -9.24 -23.93
CA VAL A 382 -3.02 -9.13 -25.40
C VAL A 382 -2.28 -10.32 -26.01
N GLU A 383 -1.15 -10.70 -25.44
CA GLU A 383 -0.31 -11.80 -25.92
C GLU A 383 -1.05 -13.13 -25.95
N PHE A 384 -1.78 -13.46 -24.87
CA PHE A 384 -2.56 -14.69 -24.83
C PHE A 384 -3.77 -14.65 -25.76
N TYR A 385 -4.50 -13.53 -25.81
CA TYR A 385 -5.64 -13.39 -26.74
C TYR A 385 -5.23 -13.47 -28.21
N LYS A 386 -4.04 -12.97 -28.58
CA LYS A 386 -3.47 -13.19 -29.92
C LYS A 386 -3.21 -14.67 -30.20
N GLN A 387 -2.67 -15.41 -29.23
CA GLN A 387 -2.45 -16.86 -29.34
C GLN A 387 -3.79 -17.60 -29.51
N LEU A 388 -4.82 -17.25 -28.75
CA LEU A 388 -6.17 -17.82 -28.92
C LEU A 388 -6.75 -17.54 -30.30
N LYS A 389 -6.59 -16.31 -30.82
CA LYS A 389 -7.08 -15.94 -32.15
C LYS A 389 -6.52 -16.81 -33.28
N LEU A 390 -5.27 -17.27 -33.15
CA LEU A 390 -4.63 -18.17 -34.13
C LEU A 390 -5.23 -19.58 -34.10
N ARG A 391 -5.80 -20.00 -32.98
CA ARG A 391 -6.46 -21.31 -32.79
C ARG A 391 -7.98 -21.25 -33.01
N LEU A 392 -8.52 -20.14 -33.49
CA LEU A 392 -9.93 -20.05 -33.91
C LEU A 392 -10.08 -20.38 -35.40
N LYS A 393 -11.17 -21.08 -35.73
CA LYS A 393 -11.70 -21.17 -37.10
C LYS A 393 -12.22 -19.80 -37.57
N GLU A 394 -12.51 -19.65 -38.86
CA GLU A 394 -12.86 -18.36 -39.46
C GLU A 394 -14.08 -17.69 -38.80
N LYS A 395 -15.15 -18.44 -38.56
CA LYS A 395 -16.36 -17.98 -37.88
C LYS A 395 -16.29 -18.10 -36.35
N GLY A 396 -15.16 -18.58 -35.81
CA GLY A 396 -15.04 -18.88 -34.39
C GLY A 396 -14.98 -17.64 -33.50
N ALA A 397 -15.19 -17.84 -32.20
CA ALA A 397 -15.09 -16.79 -31.19
C ALA A 397 -14.50 -17.30 -29.88
N ILE A 398 -14.04 -16.38 -29.05
CA ILE A 398 -13.72 -16.64 -27.64
C ILE A 398 -14.81 -16.07 -26.74
N ALA A 399 -15.05 -16.70 -25.59
CA ALA A 399 -15.91 -16.21 -24.52
C ALA A 399 -15.09 -16.03 -23.24
N VAL A 400 -15.10 -14.83 -22.65
CA VAL A 400 -14.33 -14.49 -21.45
C VAL A 400 -15.24 -13.91 -20.39
N ARG A 401 -15.15 -14.42 -19.15
CA ARG A 401 -15.93 -13.90 -18.03
C ARG A 401 -15.14 -12.93 -17.16
N ILE A 402 -15.84 -11.96 -16.55
CA ILE A 402 -15.36 -11.19 -15.40
C ILE A 402 -16.48 -10.90 -14.41
N THR A 403 -16.17 -10.76 -13.13
CA THR A 403 -17.14 -10.30 -12.12
C THR A 403 -17.53 -8.84 -12.37
N SER A 404 -18.82 -8.55 -12.29
CA SER A 404 -19.44 -7.26 -12.58
C SER A 404 -20.69 -7.08 -11.71
N ALA A 405 -21.60 -6.19 -12.11
CA ALA A 405 -22.92 -6.03 -11.52
C ALA A 405 -23.99 -5.88 -12.61
N GLU A 406 -25.21 -6.31 -12.31
CA GLU A 406 -26.31 -6.38 -13.28
C GLU A 406 -26.87 -5.00 -13.68
N ASN A 407 -26.97 -4.06 -12.74
CA ASN A 407 -27.71 -2.80 -12.94
C ASN A 407 -26.85 -1.54 -12.79
N TYR A 408 -25.73 -1.59 -12.06
CA TYR A 408 -24.90 -0.42 -11.79
C TYR A 408 -23.45 -0.83 -11.53
N ILE A 409 -22.50 -0.19 -12.22
CA ILE A 409 -21.07 -0.42 -12.01
C ILE A 409 -20.39 0.85 -11.50
N GLY A 410 -19.66 0.72 -10.39
CA GLY A 410 -18.80 1.79 -9.88
C GLY A 410 -17.62 2.07 -10.83
N THR A 411 -16.97 3.23 -10.64
CA THR A 411 -15.82 3.67 -11.45
C THR A 411 -14.69 2.64 -11.54
N GLU A 412 -14.43 1.92 -10.44
CA GLU A 412 -13.38 0.91 -10.35
C GLU A 412 -13.70 -0.32 -11.19
N ILE A 413 -14.93 -0.84 -11.09
CA ILE A 413 -15.42 -1.97 -11.90
C ILE A 413 -15.50 -1.56 -13.37
N LYS A 414 -15.95 -0.32 -13.65
CA LYS A 414 -15.93 0.27 -15.00
C LYS A 414 -14.53 0.27 -15.59
N ASN A 415 -13.51 0.73 -14.85
CA ASN A 415 -12.13 0.74 -15.33
C ASN A 415 -11.57 -0.68 -15.50
N TYR A 416 -11.85 -1.60 -14.56
CA TYR A 416 -11.47 -3.01 -14.67
C TYR A 416 -12.07 -3.66 -15.92
N GLY A 417 -13.38 -3.55 -16.14
CA GLY A 417 -14.05 -4.05 -17.34
C GLY A 417 -13.58 -3.36 -18.62
N SER A 418 -13.25 -2.05 -18.57
CA SER A 418 -12.65 -1.33 -19.69
C SER A 418 -11.28 -1.92 -20.06
N SER A 419 -10.44 -2.29 -19.08
CA SER A 419 -9.15 -2.94 -19.33
C SER A 419 -9.32 -4.21 -20.16
N ILE A 420 -10.28 -5.05 -19.79
CA ILE A 420 -10.56 -6.31 -20.50
C ILE A 420 -11.14 -6.03 -21.89
N TYR A 421 -12.11 -5.12 -21.99
CA TYR A 421 -12.70 -4.71 -23.26
C TYR A 421 -11.65 -4.19 -24.25
N TYR A 422 -10.78 -3.25 -23.84
CA TYR A 422 -9.74 -2.69 -24.71
C TYR A 422 -8.65 -3.71 -25.06
N THR A 423 -8.35 -4.64 -24.14
CA THR A 423 -7.42 -5.75 -24.42
C THR A 423 -8.00 -6.68 -25.48
N LEU A 424 -9.28 -7.07 -25.37
CA LEU A 424 -9.97 -7.86 -26.39
C LEU A 424 -10.08 -7.10 -27.72
N LYS A 425 -10.43 -5.81 -27.69
CA LYS A 425 -10.58 -4.95 -28.88
C LYS A 425 -9.28 -4.79 -29.66
N SER A 426 -8.14 -4.86 -28.97
CA SER A 426 -6.82 -4.85 -29.63
C SER A 426 -6.52 -6.12 -30.44
N CYS A 427 -7.26 -7.21 -30.20
CA CYS A 427 -7.08 -8.50 -30.84
C CYS A 427 -8.23 -8.85 -31.79
N PHE A 428 -9.46 -8.47 -31.45
CA PHE A 428 -10.70 -8.88 -32.11
C PHE A 428 -11.51 -7.66 -32.57
N PRO A 429 -11.96 -7.61 -33.83
CA PRO A 429 -12.75 -6.50 -34.35
C PRO A 429 -14.20 -6.48 -33.82
N LYS A 430 -14.79 -7.65 -33.52
CA LYS A 430 -16.18 -7.78 -33.11
C LYS A 430 -16.25 -8.28 -31.66
N ILE A 431 -16.94 -7.54 -30.80
CA ILE A 431 -17.13 -7.87 -29.38
C ILE A 431 -18.60 -7.68 -29.01
N VAL A 432 -19.17 -8.68 -28.33
CA VAL A 432 -20.50 -8.64 -27.71
C VAL A 432 -20.35 -8.90 -26.21
N ILE A 433 -21.10 -8.18 -25.38
CA ILE A 433 -21.00 -8.25 -23.91
C ILE A 433 -22.35 -8.67 -23.36
N ILE A 434 -22.45 -9.80 -22.67
CA ILE A 434 -23.67 -10.25 -22.00
C ILE A 434 -23.65 -9.74 -20.54
N PRO A 435 -24.65 -8.97 -20.08
CA PRO A 435 -24.71 -8.43 -18.73
C PRO A 435 -25.06 -9.52 -17.71
N GLY A 436 -24.55 -9.34 -16.49
CA GLY A 436 -24.91 -10.19 -15.35
C GLY A 436 -24.12 -9.82 -14.10
N ARG A 437 -24.26 -10.62 -13.03
CA ARG A 437 -23.28 -10.61 -11.92
C ARG A 437 -21.87 -10.94 -12.42
N VAL A 438 -21.83 -11.72 -13.50
CA VAL A 438 -20.65 -11.99 -14.30
C VAL A 438 -20.97 -11.51 -15.71
N ASN A 439 -20.12 -10.65 -16.25
CA ASN A 439 -20.24 -10.24 -17.65
C ASN A 439 -19.49 -11.25 -18.52
N TRP A 440 -20.12 -11.70 -19.61
CA TRP A 440 -19.47 -12.53 -20.63
C TRP A 440 -19.13 -11.69 -21.86
N PHE A 441 -17.84 -11.63 -22.20
CA PHE A 441 -17.33 -10.98 -23.40
C PHE A 441 -17.12 -12.03 -24.48
N PHE A 442 -17.92 -11.98 -25.53
CA PHE A 442 -17.70 -12.75 -26.75
C PHE A 442 -16.90 -11.92 -27.73
N ALA A 443 -15.76 -12.43 -28.19
CA ALA A 443 -14.88 -11.73 -29.12
C ALA A 443 -14.54 -12.63 -30.31
N GLY A 444 -14.80 -12.14 -31.52
CA GLY A 444 -14.67 -12.91 -32.76
C GLY A 444 -14.03 -12.11 -33.89
N ARG A 445 -13.87 -12.76 -35.04
CA ARG A 445 -13.49 -12.10 -36.29
C ARG A 445 -14.68 -11.31 -36.84
N LYS A 446 -14.47 -10.55 -37.92
CA LYS A 446 -15.51 -9.71 -38.53
C LYS A 446 -16.73 -10.54 -38.93
N ASP A 447 -16.49 -11.73 -39.48
CA ASP A 447 -17.51 -12.64 -40.00
C ASP A 447 -18.07 -13.62 -38.97
N SER A 448 -17.64 -13.52 -37.70
CA SER A 448 -18.20 -14.36 -36.63
C SER A 448 -19.70 -14.02 -36.43
N PRO A 449 -20.58 -15.03 -36.33
CA PRO A 449 -22.04 -14.85 -36.28
C PRO A 449 -22.57 -14.34 -34.92
N LEU A 450 -21.71 -13.72 -34.12
CA LEU A 450 -22.03 -13.09 -32.84
C LEU A 450 -23.15 -12.05 -33.03
N THR A 451 -24.14 -12.07 -32.13
CA THR A 451 -25.28 -11.14 -32.16
C THR A 451 -25.60 -10.64 -30.76
N GLU A 452 -26.09 -9.39 -30.68
CA GLU A 452 -26.64 -8.80 -29.45
C GLU A 452 -28.17 -9.00 -29.38
N ASP A 453 -28.78 -9.55 -30.43
CA ASP A 453 -30.23 -9.69 -30.58
C ASP A 453 -30.76 -10.96 -29.88
N PRO A 454 -31.60 -10.83 -28.84
CA PRO A 454 -32.16 -11.97 -28.12
C PRO A 454 -33.11 -12.82 -28.98
N GLU A 455 -33.79 -12.23 -29.96
CA GLU A 455 -34.73 -12.98 -30.82
C GLU A 455 -33.98 -13.90 -31.78
N VAL A 456 -32.87 -13.41 -32.35
CA VAL A 456 -31.99 -14.23 -33.18
C VAL A 456 -31.40 -15.39 -32.37
N LEU A 457 -30.99 -15.15 -31.12
CA LEU A 457 -30.49 -16.22 -30.26
C LEU A 457 -31.57 -17.23 -29.89
N GLY A 458 -32.78 -16.79 -29.56
CA GLY A 458 -33.92 -17.67 -29.29
C GLY A 458 -34.29 -18.53 -30.50
N LEU A 459 -34.31 -17.95 -31.70
CA LEU A 459 -34.56 -18.68 -32.95
C LEU A 459 -33.49 -19.71 -33.26
N ARG A 460 -32.21 -19.38 -33.04
CA ARG A 460 -31.11 -20.36 -33.18
C ARG A 460 -31.27 -21.49 -32.17
N TYR A 461 -31.49 -21.14 -30.90
CA TYR A 461 -31.61 -22.09 -29.82
C TYR A 461 -32.73 -23.10 -30.07
N LYS A 462 -33.90 -22.64 -30.54
CA LYS A 462 -35.05 -23.49 -30.87
C LYS A 462 -34.72 -24.61 -31.87
N ARG A 463 -33.69 -24.47 -32.71
CA ARG A 463 -33.27 -25.49 -33.69
C ARG A 463 -32.59 -26.71 -33.07
N PHE A 464 -31.92 -26.53 -31.93
CA PHE A 464 -31.07 -27.57 -31.32
C PHE A 464 -31.26 -27.64 -29.79
N MET A 465 -32.34 -27.07 -29.26
CA MET A 465 -32.70 -27.09 -27.85
C MET A 465 -32.90 -28.54 -27.38
N PRO A 466 -32.18 -29.00 -26.35
CA PRO A 466 -32.43 -30.31 -25.75
C PRO A 466 -33.80 -30.38 -25.09
N ILE A 467 -34.49 -31.51 -25.23
CA ILE A 467 -35.82 -31.74 -24.61
C ILE A 467 -35.76 -31.59 -23.09
N SER A 468 -34.66 -32.00 -22.47
CA SER A 468 -34.46 -31.98 -21.03
C SER A 468 -33.90 -30.65 -20.50
N SER A 469 -33.78 -29.61 -21.33
CA SER A 469 -33.19 -28.35 -20.93
C SER A 469 -34.13 -27.55 -20.02
N SER A 470 -33.57 -26.96 -18.97
CA SER A 470 -34.26 -26.07 -18.04
C SER A 470 -34.32 -24.61 -18.51
N PHE A 471 -33.69 -24.28 -19.64
CA PHE A 471 -33.67 -22.93 -20.21
C PHE A 471 -34.54 -22.85 -21.47
N TYR A 472 -35.28 -21.75 -21.63
CA TYR A 472 -36.22 -21.54 -22.74
C TYR A 472 -35.75 -20.41 -23.67
N PRO A 473 -36.11 -20.43 -24.97
CA PRO A 473 -35.75 -19.39 -25.94
C PRO A 473 -36.09 -17.96 -25.51
N GLU A 474 -37.23 -17.77 -24.84
CA GLU A 474 -37.70 -16.48 -24.33
C GLU A 474 -36.78 -15.94 -23.22
N GLY A 475 -36.04 -16.83 -22.55
CA GLY A 475 -35.05 -16.49 -21.52
C GLY A 475 -33.98 -15.53 -22.03
N PHE A 476 -33.64 -15.55 -23.33
CA PHE A 476 -32.69 -14.59 -23.91
C PHE A 476 -33.17 -13.14 -23.78
N LYS A 477 -34.48 -12.87 -23.84
CA LYS A 477 -35.02 -11.51 -23.65
C LYS A 477 -34.74 -10.99 -22.24
N SER A 478 -34.75 -11.86 -21.24
CA SER A 478 -34.39 -11.49 -19.85
C SER A 478 -32.88 -11.32 -19.65
N LEU A 479 -32.08 -12.12 -20.35
CA LEU A 479 -30.62 -12.09 -20.25
C LEU A 479 -30.03 -10.85 -20.94
N LEU A 480 -30.59 -10.46 -22.08
CA LEU A 480 -30.07 -9.44 -22.99
C LEU A 480 -30.99 -8.22 -23.03
N LEU A 481 -31.33 -7.68 -21.87
CA LEU A 481 -32.08 -6.41 -21.79
C LEU A 481 -31.28 -5.30 -22.48
N ARG A 482 -31.90 -4.67 -23.48
CA ARG A 482 -31.25 -3.69 -24.36
C ARG A 482 -30.65 -2.53 -23.58
N GLU A 483 -31.32 -2.03 -22.54
CA GLU A 483 -30.78 -0.94 -21.73
C GLU A 483 -29.50 -1.34 -20.99
N ARG A 484 -29.42 -2.57 -20.47
CA ARG A 484 -28.23 -3.09 -19.77
C ARG A 484 -27.05 -3.26 -20.73
N MET A 485 -27.33 -3.79 -21.92
CA MET A 485 -26.35 -3.94 -23.00
C MET A 485 -25.76 -2.59 -23.40
N GLU A 486 -26.62 -1.61 -23.70
CA GLU A 486 -26.20 -0.27 -24.09
C GLU A 486 -25.44 0.44 -22.98
N PHE A 487 -25.86 0.29 -21.72
CA PHE A 487 -25.17 0.85 -20.56
C PHE A 487 -23.75 0.28 -20.40
N LEU A 488 -23.58 -1.04 -20.47
CA LEU A 488 -22.26 -1.67 -20.36
C LEU A 488 -21.36 -1.30 -21.53
N LYS A 489 -21.90 -1.30 -22.75
CA LYS A 489 -21.17 -0.92 -23.96
C LYS A 489 -20.70 0.52 -23.89
N LYS A 490 -21.56 1.45 -23.47
CA LYS A 490 -21.16 2.85 -23.22
C LYS A 490 -20.11 2.94 -22.12
N SER A 491 -20.31 2.23 -21.02
CA SER A 491 -19.41 2.27 -19.87
C SER A 491 -18.01 1.78 -20.15
N TYR A 492 -17.86 0.66 -20.88
CA TYR A 492 -16.54 0.12 -21.20
C TYR A 492 -15.92 0.73 -22.46
N ALA A 493 -16.71 0.91 -23.53
CA ALA A 493 -16.18 1.38 -24.81
C ALA A 493 -15.85 2.88 -24.81
N HIS A 494 -16.62 3.73 -24.11
CA HIS A 494 -16.42 5.19 -24.10
C HIS A 494 -15.61 5.68 -22.90
N ASN A 495 -14.79 4.79 -22.32
CA ASN A 495 -13.86 5.18 -21.27
C ASN A 495 -12.67 5.95 -21.87
N ARG A 496 -12.79 7.29 -21.92
CA ARG A 496 -11.82 8.20 -22.55
C ARG A 496 -10.38 8.04 -22.06
N LEU A 497 -10.18 7.62 -20.81
CA LEU A 497 -8.83 7.32 -20.28
C LEU A 497 -8.18 6.15 -21.04
N PHE A 498 -8.93 5.07 -21.23
CA PHE A 498 -8.45 3.87 -21.90
C PHE A 498 -8.27 4.12 -23.40
N GLU A 499 -9.17 4.91 -23.99
CA GLU A 499 -9.09 5.33 -25.39
C GLU A 499 -7.85 6.19 -25.66
N LYS A 500 -7.66 7.27 -24.89
CA LYS A 500 -6.57 8.24 -25.08
C LYS A 500 -5.19 7.63 -24.84
N PHE A 501 -5.05 6.83 -23.78
CA PHE A 501 -3.76 6.27 -23.37
C PHE A 501 -3.53 4.83 -23.84
N LYS A 502 -4.45 4.26 -24.64
CA LYS A 502 -4.40 2.87 -25.13
C LYS A 502 -4.03 1.88 -24.02
N LEU A 503 -4.75 1.96 -22.90
CA LEU A 503 -4.47 1.18 -21.70
C LEU A 503 -4.94 -0.26 -21.90
N VAL A 504 -4.03 -1.13 -22.34
CA VAL A 504 -4.27 -2.57 -22.52
C VAL A 504 -3.49 -3.40 -21.51
N ASN A 505 -4.05 -4.55 -21.14
CA ASN A 505 -3.40 -5.52 -20.26
C ASN A 505 -2.39 -6.36 -21.04
N THR A 506 -1.14 -6.40 -20.59
CA THR A 506 -0.06 -7.15 -21.25
C THR A 506 0.72 -7.95 -20.21
N ASP A 507 1.50 -8.93 -20.65
CA ASP A 507 2.37 -9.68 -19.73
C ASP A 507 3.35 -8.77 -18.99
N LYS A 508 3.80 -7.68 -19.63
CA LYS A 508 4.74 -6.72 -19.05
C LYS A 508 4.08 -5.71 -18.12
N LYS A 509 2.80 -5.43 -18.34
CA LYS A 509 2.00 -4.46 -17.60
C LYS A 509 0.68 -5.11 -17.22
N PRO A 510 0.61 -5.81 -16.07
CA PRO A 510 -0.58 -6.52 -15.59
C PRO A 510 -1.65 -5.55 -15.07
N LEU A 511 -2.15 -4.70 -15.96
CA LEU A 511 -3.12 -3.65 -15.67
C LEU A 511 -4.42 -4.19 -15.08
N SER A 512 -4.92 -5.32 -15.60
CA SER A 512 -6.18 -5.90 -15.11
C SER A 512 -6.05 -6.39 -13.67
N TYR A 513 -4.90 -6.98 -13.31
CA TYR A 513 -4.57 -7.32 -11.92
C TYR A 513 -4.58 -6.09 -11.00
N PHE A 514 -3.88 -5.03 -11.40
CA PHE A 514 -3.86 -3.79 -10.63
C PHE A 514 -5.25 -3.18 -10.42
N LEU A 515 -6.08 -3.14 -11.47
CA LEU A 515 -7.44 -2.61 -11.39
C LEU A 515 -8.35 -3.50 -10.55
N ASN A 516 -8.19 -4.81 -10.62
CA ASN A 516 -8.92 -5.74 -9.75
C ASN A 516 -8.53 -5.56 -8.28
N LEU A 517 -7.24 -5.35 -7.96
CA LEU A 517 -6.82 -4.98 -6.61
C LEU A 517 -7.47 -3.68 -6.13
N ILE A 518 -7.58 -2.66 -6.98
CA ILE A 518 -8.31 -1.43 -6.64
C ILE A 518 -9.79 -1.73 -6.34
N VAL A 519 -10.44 -2.61 -7.13
CA VAL A 519 -11.82 -3.04 -6.88
C VAL A 519 -11.95 -3.71 -5.50
N LEU A 520 -11.03 -4.62 -5.15
CA LEU A 520 -10.99 -5.26 -3.82
C LEU A 520 -10.79 -4.23 -2.69
N PHE A 521 -9.88 -3.27 -2.88
CA PHE A 521 -9.69 -2.18 -1.93
C PHE A 521 -10.91 -1.25 -1.82
N ARG A 522 -11.71 -1.14 -2.88
CA ARG A 522 -12.97 -0.37 -2.86
C ARG A 522 -14.07 -1.12 -2.13
N TYR A 523 -14.22 -2.43 -2.34
CA TYR A 523 -15.15 -3.25 -1.56
C TYR A 523 -14.83 -3.21 -0.06
N SER A 524 -13.55 -3.05 0.29
CA SER A 524 -13.14 -2.86 1.68
C SER A 524 -13.34 -1.45 2.26
N ASN A 525 -13.96 -0.54 1.50
CA ASN A 525 -14.12 0.88 1.83
C ASN A 525 -12.79 1.54 2.28
N SER A 526 -11.67 1.06 1.74
CA SER A 526 -10.35 1.48 2.19
C SER A 526 -9.96 2.81 1.55
N ARG A 527 -9.55 3.78 2.39
CA ARG A 527 -8.94 5.04 1.90
C ARG A 527 -7.58 4.83 1.24
N VAL A 528 -6.97 3.65 1.41
CA VAL A 528 -5.73 3.24 0.73
C VAL A 528 -5.90 3.27 -0.79
N VAL A 529 -7.12 3.10 -1.33
CA VAL A 529 -7.40 3.24 -2.78
C VAL A 529 -6.93 4.59 -3.32
N VAL A 530 -7.20 5.68 -2.59
CA VAL A 530 -6.83 7.05 -3.02
C VAL A 530 -5.31 7.17 -3.06
N PHE A 531 -4.63 6.64 -2.05
CA PHE A 531 -3.18 6.61 -1.97
C PHE A 531 -2.53 5.76 -3.07
N LEU A 532 -3.07 4.57 -3.36
CA LEU A 532 -2.53 3.70 -4.43
C LEU A 532 -2.78 4.27 -5.82
N LYS A 533 -3.97 4.85 -6.08
CA LYS A 533 -4.24 5.61 -7.31
C LYS A 533 -3.27 6.77 -7.47
N SER A 534 -3.02 7.50 -6.38
CA SER A 534 -2.05 8.59 -6.31
C SER A 534 -0.63 8.14 -6.68
N ILE A 535 -0.15 7.03 -6.12
CA ILE A 535 1.16 6.48 -6.50
C ILE A 535 1.19 6.05 -7.97
N PHE A 536 0.14 5.36 -8.44
CA PHE A 536 0.06 4.90 -9.83
C PHE A 536 0.13 6.07 -10.83
N ILE A 537 -0.57 7.17 -10.56
CA ILE A 537 -0.57 8.39 -11.39
C ILE A 537 0.78 9.13 -11.31
N SER A 538 1.42 9.11 -10.14
CA SER A 538 2.76 9.70 -9.91
C SER A 538 3.85 8.94 -10.66
N GLY A 539 3.66 7.63 -10.85
CA GLY A 539 4.63 6.75 -11.48
C GLY A 539 5.96 6.72 -10.71
N TRP A 540 7.05 6.80 -11.44
CA TRP A 540 8.41 6.66 -10.90
C TRP A 540 8.90 7.82 -10.05
N VAL A 541 8.38 9.03 -10.29
CA VAL A 541 8.80 10.25 -9.58
C VAL A 541 8.55 10.12 -8.07
N PHE A 542 7.47 9.41 -7.70
CA PHE A 542 7.14 9.11 -6.31
C PHE A 542 8.30 8.41 -5.58
N PHE A 543 8.97 7.48 -6.25
CA PHE A 543 10.01 6.63 -5.67
C PHE A 543 11.40 7.26 -5.68
N LEU A 544 11.63 8.25 -6.55
CA LEU A 544 12.92 8.96 -6.63
C LEU A 544 13.15 9.88 -5.43
N PHE A 545 12.11 10.56 -4.95
CA PHE A 545 12.28 11.56 -3.89
C PHE A 545 12.74 10.97 -2.55
N PRO A 546 12.18 9.87 -2.01
CA PRO A 546 12.67 9.26 -0.77
C PRO A 546 14.14 8.81 -0.88
N LEU A 547 14.55 8.34 -2.06
CA LEU A 547 15.92 7.90 -2.31
C LEU A 547 16.89 9.08 -2.41
N ILE A 548 16.52 10.15 -3.12
CA ILE A 548 17.28 11.41 -3.16
C ILE A 548 17.36 12.02 -1.76
N LEU A 549 16.27 11.98 -1.00
CA LEU A 549 16.25 12.46 0.37
C LEU A 549 17.18 11.64 1.27
N LEU A 550 17.13 10.31 1.18
CA LEU A 550 18.04 9.44 1.93
C LEU A 550 19.50 9.74 1.59
N PHE A 551 19.81 10.01 0.32
CA PHE A 551 21.13 10.46 -0.12
C PHE A 551 21.53 11.81 0.50
N VAL A 552 20.66 12.81 0.45
CA VAL A 552 20.93 14.15 1.01
C VAL A 552 21.10 14.09 2.54
N LEU A 553 20.21 13.38 3.24
CA LEU A 553 20.31 13.14 4.68
C LEU A 553 21.60 12.40 5.02
N ARG A 554 22.02 11.46 4.17
CA ARG A 554 23.27 10.73 4.32
C ARG A 554 24.48 11.62 4.14
N VAL A 555 24.56 12.42 3.09
CA VAL A 555 25.63 13.41 2.89
C VAL A 555 25.74 14.33 4.10
N HIS A 556 24.59 14.80 4.61
CA HIS A 556 24.57 15.64 5.79
C HIS A 556 25.05 14.92 7.07
N PHE A 557 24.63 13.67 7.27
CA PHE A 557 25.07 12.83 8.39
C PHE A 557 26.57 12.53 8.34
N LEU A 558 27.12 12.30 7.14
CA LEU A 558 28.54 12.03 6.94
C LEU A 558 29.40 13.25 7.23
N ASN A 559 28.96 14.45 6.80
CA ASN A 559 29.59 15.70 7.20
C ASN A 559 29.58 15.81 8.74
N PHE A 560 28.49 15.46 9.42
CA PHE A 560 28.43 15.52 10.89
C PHE A 560 29.41 14.57 11.63
N ILE A 561 29.69 13.37 11.10
CA ILE A 561 30.55 12.36 11.73
C ILE A 561 32.03 12.51 11.33
N GLN A 562 32.41 13.63 10.70
CA GLN A 562 33.77 13.90 10.20
C GLN A 562 34.89 13.68 11.25
N ASN A 563 34.58 13.82 12.55
CA ASN A 563 35.53 13.61 13.66
C ASN A 563 35.57 12.18 14.23
N HIS A 564 34.73 11.25 13.75
CA HIS A 564 34.64 9.86 14.26
C HIS A 564 34.54 8.84 13.11
N PRO A 565 35.64 8.59 12.36
CA PRO A 565 35.65 7.69 11.20
C PRO A 565 35.17 6.27 11.54
N GLU A 566 35.36 5.82 12.79
CA GLU A 566 34.87 4.52 13.26
C GLU A 566 33.35 4.43 13.32
N LYS A 567 32.67 5.44 13.87
CA LYS A 567 31.20 5.49 13.96
C LYS A 567 30.54 5.56 12.59
N ARG A 568 31.22 6.21 11.62
CA ARG A 568 30.79 6.28 10.22
C ARG A 568 30.72 4.89 9.61
N LEU A 569 31.81 4.13 9.72
CA LEU A 569 31.92 2.78 9.18
C LEU A 569 30.92 1.81 9.83
N ILE A 570 30.74 1.87 11.15
CA ILE A 570 29.73 1.05 11.85
C ILE A 570 28.33 1.29 11.26
N PHE A 571 27.95 2.55 11.05
CA PHE A 571 26.66 2.87 10.44
C PHE A 571 26.58 2.39 8.99
N SER A 572 27.62 2.59 8.18
CA SER A 572 27.66 2.12 6.78
C SER A 572 27.49 0.61 6.68
N SER A 573 28.19 -0.13 7.55
CA SER A 573 28.07 -1.59 7.65
C SER A 573 26.65 -2.02 8.01
N LYS A 574 26.03 -1.36 9.00
CA LYS A 574 24.63 -1.61 9.38
C LYS A 574 23.65 -1.29 8.24
N LEU A 575 23.84 -0.17 7.56
CA LEU A 575 23.02 0.24 6.42
C LEU A 575 23.14 -0.76 5.25
N PHE A 576 24.37 -1.23 4.97
CA PHE A 576 24.62 -2.25 3.98
C PHE A 576 23.87 -3.54 4.29
N GLN A 577 23.93 -4.04 5.54
CA GLN A 577 23.17 -5.25 5.91
C GLN A 577 21.67 -5.08 5.68
N PHE A 578 21.10 -3.94 6.09
CA PHE A 578 19.69 -3.64 5.88
C PHE A 578 19.28 -3.64 4.40
N PHE A 579 20.06 -2.99 3.53
CA PHE A 579 19.75 -2.96 2.10
C PHE A 579 20.05 -4.28 1.40
N SER A 580 21.03 -5.05 1.87
CA SER A 580 21.28 -6.41 1.40
C SER A 580 20.04 -7.28 1.61
N GLY A 581 19.50 -7.35 2.83
CA GLY A 581 18.27 -8.09 3.12
C GLY A 581 17.06 -7.55 2.34
N SER A 582 16.89 -6.24 2.25
CA SER A 582 15.77 -5.62 1.52
C SER A 582 15.79 -5.92 0.03
N SER A 583 16.93 -5.67 -0.64
CA SER A 583 17.07 -5.88 -2.08
C SER A 583 17.02 -7.36 -2.46
N ALA A 584 17.65 -8.23 -1.65
CA ALA A 584 17.60 -9.68 -1.83
C ALA A 584 16.16 -10.21 -1.77
N PHE A 585 15.39 -9.80 -0.75
CA PHE A 585 14.04 -10.32 -0.59
C PHE A 585 13.05 -9.73 -1.61
N THR A 586 13.20 -8.45 -2.00
CA THR A 586 12.43 -7.89 -3.11
C THR A 586 12.74 -8.60 -4.43
N PHE A 587 14.01 -8.91 -4.72
CA PHE A 587 14.38 -9.68 -5.91
C PHE A 587 13.86 -11.12 -5.83
N HIS A 588 13.96 -11.77 -4.67
CA HIS A 588 13.41 -13.10 -4.42
C HIS A 588 11.91 -13.15 -4.71
N LEU A 589 11.12 -12.19 -4.21
CA LEU A 589 9.71 -12.10 -4.54
C LEU A 589 9.48 -11.91 -6.04
N ILE A 590 10.19 -10.98 -6.69
CA ILE A 590 10.10 -10.80 -8.16
C ILE A 590 10.36 -12.12 -8.91
N LEU A 591 11.38 -12.88 -8.50
CA LEU A 591 11.67 -14.18 -9.09
C LEU A 591 10.55 -15.19 -8.81
N LEU A 592 9.98 -15.23 -7.60
CA LEU A 592 8.83 -16.10 -7.29
C LEU A 592 7.64 -15.78 -8.18
N TYR A 593 7.32 -14.50 -8.40
CA TYR A 593 6.25 -14.08 -9.30
C TYR A 593 6.51 -14.51 -10.74
N LEU A 594 7.72 -14.30 -11.25
CA LEU A 594 8.09 -14.71 -12.62
C LEU A 594 8.08 -16.23 -12.79
N PHE A 595 8.57 -16.95 -11.79
CA PHE A 595 8.55 -18.40 -11.73
C PHE A 595 7.12 -18.94 -11.74
N GLN A 596 6.24 -18.41 -10.88
CA GLN A 596 4.82 -18.79 -10.83
C GLN A 596 4.09 -18.47 -12.14
N ASN A 597 4.36 -17.31 -12.75
CA ASN A 597 3.76 -16.96 -14.03
C ASN A 597 4.15 -17.96 -15.14
N ARG A 598 5.42 -18.40 -15.17
CA ARG A 598 5.93 -19.33 -16.17
C ARG A 598 5.47 -20.77 -15.95
N PHE A 599 5.61 -21.31 -14.74
CA PHE A 599 5.39 -22.74 -14.45
C PHE A 599 4.02 -23.05 -13.86
N GLY A 600 3.26 -22.05 -13.43
CA GLY A 600 1.90 -22.22 -12.90
C GLY A 600 1.79 -22.95 -11.56
N THR A 601 2.90 -23.41 -10.99
CA THR A 601 2.98 -24.11 -9.71
C THR A 601 3.86 -23.34 -8.74
N LEU A 602 3.27 -22.85 -7.65
CA LEU A 602 4.03 -22.24 -6.55
C LEU A 602 3.77 -22.94 -5.21
N PHE A 603 2.53 -23.40 -4.98
CA PHE A 603 2.10 -23.93 -3.69
C PHE A 603 3.00 -25.07 -3.18
N GLN A 604 3.38 -26.01 -4.05
CA GLN A 604 4.32 -27.09 -3.67
C GLN A 604 5.80 -26.70 -3.78
N LEU A 605 6.19 -25.90 -4.77
CA LEU A 605 7.60 -25.59 -5.06
C LEU A 605 8.19 -24.46 -4.21
N ILE A 606 7.39 -23.75 -3.41
CA ILE A 606 7.87 -22.66 -2.55
C ILE A 606 8.98 -23.13 -1.60
N GLY A 607 8.87 -24.36 -1.07
CA GLY A 607 9.90 -24.95 -0.21
C GLY A 607 11.22 -25.22 -0.94
N LEU A 608 11.17 -25.70 -2.18
CA LEU A 608 12.35 -25.95 -3.02
C LEU A 608 13.04 -24.64 -3.40
N VAL A 609 12.27 -23.65 -3.86
CA VAL A 609 12.81 -22.36 -4.28
C VAL A 609 13.44 -21.62 -3.10
N ASN A 610 12.78 -21.62 -1.93
CA ASN A 610 13.35 -21.07 -0.71
C ASN A 610 14.60 -21.84 -0.29
N SER A 611 14.60 -23.17 -0.40
CA SER A 611 15.76 -24.01 -0.10
C SER A 611 16.97 -23.65 -0.98
N ILE A 612 16.79 -23.46 -2.28
CA ILE A 612 17.88 -23.10 -3.20
C ILE A 612 18.44 -21.70 -2.89
N PHE A 613 17.58 -20.76 -2.51
CA PHE A 613 18.04 -19.47 -1.99
C PHE A 613 18.86 -19.63 -0.70
N MET A 614 18.42 -20.49 0.22
CA MET A 614 19.14 -20.83 1.47
C MET A 614 20.48 -21.54 1.22
N LEU A 615 20.56 -22.41 0.20
CA LEU A 615 21.83 -22.98 -0.26
C LEU A 615 22.79 -21.88 -0.71
N GLY A 616 22.27 -20.88 -1.43
CA GLY A 616 23.00 -19.68 -1.80
C GLY A 616 23.54 -18.96 -0.55
N LEU A 617 22.68 -18.67 0.43
CA LEU A 617 23.09 -18.03 1.68
C LEU A 617 24.20 -18.80 2.39
N PHE A 618 24.07 -20.12 2.49
CA PHE A 618 25.08 -21.01 3.05
C PHE A 618 26.42 -20.91 2.31
N LEU A 619 26.42 -21.08 0.98
CA LEU A 619 27.63 -21.03 0.15
C LEU A 619 28.29 -19.65 0.20
N GLY A 620 27.49 -18.59 0.09
CA GLY A 620 27.96 -17.20 0.16
C GLY A 620 28.63 -16.89 1.50
N SER A 621 27.99 -17.29 2.60
CA SER A 621 28.54 -17.12 3.96
C SER A 621 29.81 -17.94 4.16
N TYR A 622 29.83 -19.18 3.67
CA TYR A 622 30.97 -20.08 3.77
C TYR A 622 32.19 -19.56 3.01
N LEU A 623 32.00 -19.13 1.76
CA LEU A 623 33.06 -18.56 0.92
C LEU A 623 33.58 -17.23 1.50
N ALA A 624 32.67 -16.34 1.90
CA ALA A 624 33.05 -15.08 2.52
C ALA A 624 33.88 -15.29 3.79
N ARG A 625 33.51 -16.25 4.65
CA ARG A 625 34.26 -16.61 5.86
C ARG A 625 35.69 -17.09 5.57
N ARG A 626 35.91 -17.84 4.48
CA ARG A 626 37.25 -18.33 4.08
C ARG A 626 38.18 -17.21 3.59
N VAL A 627 37.63 -16.23 2.88
CA VAL A 627 38.40 -15.11 2.30
C VAL A 627 38.50 -13.94 3.27
N ILE A 628 37.70 -13.94 4.34
CA ILE A 628 37.56 -12.84 5.28
C ILE A 628 38.88 -12.39 5.91
N ASN A 629 39.86 -13.28 6.09
CA ASN A 629 41.16 -12.94 6.67
C ASN A 629 42.22 -12.58 5.60
N LYS A 630 41.97 -12.88 4.33
CA LYS A 630 42.90 -12.69 3.21
C LYS A 630 42.72 -11.34 2.52
N VAL A 631 41.49 -10.81 2.50
CA VAL A 631 41.14 -9.57 1.79
C VAL A 631 40.42 -8.61 2.74
N GLU A 632 40.58 -7.30 2.50
CA GLU A 632 39.84 -6.27 3.22
C GLU A 632 38.32 -6.40 3.00
N ALA A 633 37.56 -6.51 4.09
CA ALA A 633 36.11 -6.71 4.02
C ALA A 633 35.38 -5.59 3.25
N LYS A 634 35.89 -4.36 3.28
CA LYS A 634 35.34 -3.22 2.53
C LYS A 634 35.35 -3.45 1.02
N LYS A 635 36.46 -3.97 0.47
CA LYS A 635 36.59 -4.27 -0.97
C LYS A 635 35.62 -5.36 -1.39
N LEU A 636 35.50 -6.41 -0.57
CA LEU A 636 34.55 -7.49 -0.81
C LEU A 636 33.10 -7.02 -0.76
N ILE A 637 32.73 -6.11 0.16
CA ILE A 637 31.38 -5.53 0.19
C ILE A 637 31.07 -4.73 -1.08
N LEU A 638 32.00 -3.91 -1.56
CA LEU A 638 31.82 -3.16 -2.82
C LEU A 638 31.66 -4.12 -4.01
N MET A 639 32.43 -5.20 -4.03
CA MET A 639 32.33 -6.24 -5.05
C MET A 639 30.96 -6.93 -5.01
N VAL A 640 30.47 -7.31 -3.82
CA VAL A 640 29.13 -7.91 -3.64
C VAL A 640 28.03 -6.96 -4.12
N LEU A 641 28.07 -5.69 -3.72
CA LEU A 641 27.11 -4.68 -4.17
C LEU A 641 27.15 -4.47 -5.69
N SER A 642 28.34 -4.52 -6.29
CA SER A 642 28.51 -4.39 -7.75
C SER A 642 27.94 -5.61 -8.48
N PHE A 643 28.16 -6.82 -7.97
CA PHE A 643 27.55 -8.04 -8.52
C PHE A 643 26.03 -8.07 -8.33
N GLN A 644 25.50 -7.57 -7.21
CA GLN A 644 24.06 -7.43 -6.99
C GLN A 644 23.46 -6.45 -8.01
N LEU A 645 24.07 -5.28 -8.20
CA LEU A 645 23.65 -4.32 -9.21
C LEU A 645 23.69 -4.93 -10.62
N GLY A 646 24.77 -5.63 -10.97
CA GLY A 646 24.91 -6.35 -12.24
C GLY A 646 23.81 -7.41 -12.42
N LEU A 647 23.54 -8.21 -11.39
CA LEU A 647 22.46 -9.20 -11.40
C LEU A 647 21.11 -8.55 -11.69
N TYR A 648 20.77 -7.44 -11.02
CA TYR A 648 19.48 -6.77 -11.21
C TYR A 648 19.36 -6.12 -12.59
N LEU A 649 20.42 -5.48 -13.08
CA LEU A 649 20.46 -4.86 -14.42
C LEU A 649 20.40 -5.91 -15.54
N LEU A 650 21.12 -7.03 -15.40
CA LEU A 650 21.13 -8.10 -16.41
C LEU A 650 19.85 -8.95 -16.37
N SER A 651 19.20 -9.07 -15.21
CA SER A 651 17.91 -9.73 -15.09
C SER A 651 16.83 -9.07 -15.95
N PHE A 652 16.94 -7.75 -16.18
CA PHE A 652 15.98 -6.98 -16.97
C PHE A 652 15.85 -7.46 -18.43
N PRO A 653 16.90 -7.53 -19.26
CA PRO A 653 16.80 -8.08 -20.61
C PRO A 653 16.67 -9.61 -20.62
N LEU A 654 17.36 -10.33 -19.72
CA LEU A 654 17.43 -11.80 -19.75
C LEU A 654 16.07 -12.45 -19.52
N LEU A 655 15.35 -12.04 -18.46
CA LEU A 655 14.06 -12.61 -18.07
C LEU A 655 12.93 -12.28 -19.06
N GLY A 656 13.04 -11.14 -19.75
CA GLY A 656 11.97 -10.63 -20.60
C GLY A 656 12.07 -10.93 -22.11
N LYS A 657 13.28 -10.94 -22.67
CA LYS A 657 13.49 -11.09 -24.13
C LYS A 657 14.10 -12.43 -24.52
N PHE A 658 15.06 -12.92 -23.75
CA PHE A 658 15.90 -14.07 -24.14
C PHE A 658 15.36 -15.40 -23.61
N LEU A 659 15.03 -15.48 -22.32
CA LEU A 659 14.57 -16.72 -21.69
C LEU A 659 13.40 -17.42 -22.41
N PRO A 660 12.37 -16.73 -22.92
CA PRO A 660 11.26 -17.39 -23.62
C PRO A 660 11.66 -18.20 -24.87
N GLN A 661 12.87 -17.99 -25.41
CA GLN A 661 13.38 -18.67 -26.60
C GLN A 661 14.00 -20.05 -26.29
N PHE A 662 14.25 -20.36 -25.01
CA PHE A 662 14.88 -21.59 -24.58
C PHE A 662 13.87 -22.64 -24.10
N SER A 663 14.32 -23.89 -23.96
CA SER A 663 13.50 -24.98 -23.44
C SER A 663 13.01 -24.71 -22.02
N GLU A 664 11.86 -25.30 -21.64
CA GLU A 664 11.30 -25.14 -20.29
C GLU A 664 12.24 -25.64 -19.19
N THR A 665 12.96 -26.74 -19.43
CA THR A 665 13.97 -27.29 -18.52
C THR A 665 15.13 -26.31 -18.30
N PHE A 666 15.63 -25.69 -19.38
CA PHE A 666 16.67 -24.66 -19.26
C PHE A 666 16.16 -23.46 -18.47
N CYS A 667 14.95 -22.97 -18.78
CA CYS A 667 14.33 -21.87 -18.06
C CYS A 667 14.23 -22.18 -16.56
N PHE A 668 13.74 -23.37 -16.22
CA PHE A 668 13.56 -23.82 -14.84
C PHE A 668 14.89 -23.79 -14.09
N ASN A 669 15.92 -24.46 -14.64
CA ASN A 669 17.26 -24.49 -14.06
C ASN A 669 17.88 -23.09 -13.94
N PHE A 670 17.62 -22.21 -14.91
CA PHE A 670 18.12 -20.84 -14.87
C PHE A 670 17.45 -20.01 -13.77
N TYR A 671 16.14 -20.16 -13.53
CA TYR A 671 15.50 -19.54 -12.36
C TYR A 671 16.12 -20.04 -11.06
N LEU A 672 16.35 -21.34 -10.93
CA LEU A 672 17.02 -21.92 -9.75
C LEU A 672 18.42 -21.32 -9.57
N PHE A 673 19.17 -21.14 -10.65
CA PHE A 673 20.47 -20.45 -10.62
C PHE A 673 20.35 -19.00 -10.13
N LEU A 674 19.34 -18.24 -10.58
CA LEU A 674 19.13 -16.86 -10.10
C LEU A 674 18.80 -16.80 -8.61
N PHE A 675 17.98 -17.75 -8.11
CA PHE A 675 17.72 -17.87 -6.67
C PHE A 675 18.99 -18.20 -5.88
N LEU A 676 19.77 -19.17 -6.36
CA LEU A 676 21.04 -19.56 -5.75
C LEU A 676 22.03 -18.38 -5.72
N PHE A 677 22.20 -17.68 -6.84
CA PHE A 677 23.16 -16.60 -6.98
C PHE A 677 22.75 -15.36 -6.16
N SER A 678 21.46 -15.02 -6.13
CA SER A 678 20.94 -13.99 -5.23
C SER A 678 21.20 -14.35 -3.76
N GLY A 679 20.98 -15.62 -3.39
CA GLY A 679 21.31 -16.13 -2.06
C GLY A 679 22.81 -16.03 -1.76
N LEU A 680 23.67 -16.40 -2.70
CA LEU A 680 25.13 -16.33 -2.55
C LEU A 680 25.62 -14.92 -2.23
N LEU A 681 25.16 -13.93 -2.99
CA LEU A 681 25.53 -12.52 -2.76
C LEU A 681 25.03 -12.05 -1.39
N THR A 682 23.80 -12.42 -1.02
CA THR A 682 23.20 -12.02 0.26
C THR A 682 23.91 -12.69 1.44
N GLY A 683 24.21 -13.98 1.36
CA GLY A 683 24.90 -14.72 2.43
C GLY A 683 26.31 -14.19 2.67
N SER A 684 26.99 -13.76 1.61
CA SER A 684 28.32 -13.14 1.75
C SER A 684 28.30 -11.84 2.57
N SER A 685 27.18 -11.11 2.60
CA SER A 685 27.06 -9.85 3.34
C SER A 685 27.20 -10.04 4.85
N TYR A 686 26.75 -11.17 5.39
CA TYR A 686 26.64 -11.40 6.83
C TYR A 686 28.03 -11.52 7.50
N PRO A 687 28.96 -12.41 7.06
CA PRO A 687 30.30 -12.47 7.63
C PRO A 687 31.10 -11.18 7.43
N LEU A 688 31.00 -10.56 6.24
CA LEU A 688 31.73 -9.34 5.89
C LEU A 688 31.35 -8.17 6.81
N THR A 689 30.06 -7.97 7.05
CA THR A 689 29.57 -6.94 7.97
C THR A 689 29.97 -7.25 9.40
N GLY A 690 29.88 -8.52 9.82
CA GLY A 690 30.33 -8.98 11.13
C GLY A 690 31.79 -8.64 11.42
N LYS A 691 32.70 -8.89 10.47
CA LYS A 691 34.12 -8.54 10.62
C LYS A 691 34.33 -7.03 10.77
N LEU A 692 33.64 -6.20 9.99
CA LEU A 692 33.77 -4.73 10.12
C LEU A 692 33.28 -4.22 11.47
N LEU A 693 32.26 -4.84 12.06
CA LEU A 693 31.78 -4.48 13.40
C LEU A 693 32.74 -4.97 14.49
N GLU A 694 33.31 -6.17 14.35
CA GLU A 694 34.32 -6.72 15.26
C GLU A 694 35.60 -5.88 15.26
N GLU A 695 36.11 -5.48 14.09
CA GLU A 695 37.27 -4.57 13.95
C GLU A 695 37.06 -3.20 14.61
N ARG A 696 35.83 -2.89 15.03
CA ARG A 696 35.45 -1.66 15.75
C ARG A 696 35.02 -1.93 17.18
N LYS A 697 35.41 -3.09 17.74
CA LYS A 697 35.18 -3.48 19.13
C LYS A 697 33.70 -3.51 19.53
N VAL A 698 32.80 -3.79 18.58
CA VAL A 698 31.39 -4.02 18.89
C VAL A 698 31.27 -5.38 19.58
N ALA A 699 30.59 -5.45 20.73
CA ALA A 699 30.45 -6.69 21.49
C ALA A 699 29.65 -7.75 20.71
N LEU A 700 29.99 -9.04 20.89
CA LEU A 700 29.33 -10.19 20.25
C LEU A 700 27.81 -10.09 20.14
N LEU A 701 27.09 -9.89 21.25
CA LEU A 701 25.62 -9.85 21.26
C LEU A 701 25.06 -8.66 20.46
N ASN A 702 25.80 -7.55 20.41
CA ASN A 702 25.44 -6.41 19.59
C ASN A 702 25.75 -6.68 18.11
N ILE A 703 26.78 -7.46 17.78
CA ILE A 703 27.06 -7.92 16.41
C ILE A 703 25.94 -8.85 15.96
N SER A 704 25.72 -9.97 16.65
CA SER A 704 24.71 -10.96 16.27
C SER A 704 23.32 -10.34 16.20
N GLY A 705 22.90 -9.62 17.26
CA GLY A 705 21.60 -8.98 17.28
C GLY A 705 21.44 -7.90 16.21
N SER A 706 22.46 -7.06 15.96
CA SER A 706 22.34 -5.99 14.95
C SER A 706 22.26 -6.55 13.53
N LEU A 707 23.07 -7.57 13.21
CA LEU A 707 23.04 -8.18 11.88
C LEU A 707 21.68 -8.82 11.62
N GLU A 708 21.20 -9.63 12.58
CA GLU A 708 19.91 -10.30 12.50
C GLU A 708 18.74 -9.30 12.41
N THR A 709 18.76 -8.25 13.24
CA THR A 709 17.72 -7.21 13.21
C THR A 709 17.66 -6.50 11.87
N LEU A 710 18.82 -6.09 11.34
CA LEU A 710 18.86 -5.25 10.15
C LEU A 710 18.56 -6.06 8.89
N ASP A 711 19.04 -7.30 8.81
CA ASP A 711 18.75 -8.19 7.69
C ASP A 711 17.24 -8.45 7.56
N HIS A 712 16.59 -8.84 8.66
CA HIS A 712 15.16 -9.14 8.66
C HIS A 712 14.27 -7.89 8.59
N TRP A 713 14.63 -6.75 9.21
CA TRP A 713 13.90 -5.50 8.95
C TRP A 713 14.01 -5.06 7.49
N GLY A 714 15.20 -5.23 6.89
CA GLY A 714 15.42 -5.02 5.48
C GLY A 714 14.49 -5.90 4.65
N ALA A 715 14.55 -7.21 4.86
CA ALA A 715 13.75 -8.21 4.15
C ALA A 715 12.24 -7.98 4.34
N GLY A 716 11.78 -7.67 5.55
CA GLY A 716 10.38 -7.39 5.84
C GLY A 716 9.84 -6.13 5.15
N LEU A 717 10.65 -5.06 5.11
CA LEU A 717 10.32 -3.88 4.30
C LEU A 717 10.36 -4.19 2.80
N GLY A 718 11.34 -4.97 2.35
CA GLY A 718 11.40 -5.49 0.99
C GLY A 718 10.16 -6.30 0.60
N ALA A 719 9.60 -7.08 1.53
CA ALA A 719 8.42 -7.92 1.34
C ALA A 719 7.12 -7.11 1.17
N ILE A 720 6.82 -6.21 2.11
CA ILE A 720 5.64 -5.31 2.01
C ILE A 720 5.76 -4.42 0.77
N PHE A 721 6.92 -3.81 0.56
CA PHE A 721 7.07 -2.81 -0.49
C PHE A 721 7.00 -3.44 -1.88
N SER A 722 7.57 -4.64 -2.08
CA SER A 722 7.49 -5.33 -3.36
C SER A 722 6.11 -5.95 -3.63
N GLY A 723 5.55 -6.67 -2.65
CA GLY A 723 4.29 -7.38 -2.80
C GLY A 723 3.08 -6.46 -2.95
N ILE A 724 3.00 -5.36 -2.18
CA ILE A 724 1.82 -4.48 -2.16
C ILE A 724 1.97 -3.29 -3.13
N ILE A 725 3.19 -2.76 -3.27
CA ILE A 725 3.42 -1.48 -3.95
C ILE A 725 4.14 -1.71 -5.29
N LEU A 726 5.40 -2.15 -5.30
CA LEU A 726 6.22 -2.14 -6.52
C LEU A 726 5.63 -3.01 -7.64
N ILE A 727 5.35 -4.29 -7.36
CA ILE A 727 4.98 -5.25 -8.41
C ILE A 727 3.58 -4.95 -8.95
N PRO A 728 2.55 -4.72 -8.12
CA PRO A 728 1.22 -4.37 -8.63
C PRO A 728 1.17 -3.01 -9.33
N LEU A 729 1.89 -1.99 -8.85
CA LEU A 729 1.80 -0.62 -9.41
C LEU A 729 2.72 -0.39 -10.60
N LEU A 730 3.99 -0.80 -10.47
CA LEU A 730 5.03 -0.53 -11.47
C LEU A 730 5.15 -1.70 -12.46
N GLY A 731 4.74 -2.90 -12.07
CA GLY A 731 5.05 -4.12 -12.82
C GLY A 731 6.49 -4.57 -12.59
N ILE A 732 6.82 -5.75 -13.11
CA ILE A 732 8.05 -6.47 -12.77
C ILE A 732 9.31 -5.72 -13.25
N TYR A 733 9.35 -5.32 -14.51
CA TYR A 733 10.50 -4.65 -15.12
C TYR A 733 10.88 -3.35 -14.41
N ARG A 734 9.86 -2.57 -14.05
CA ARG A 734 10.03 -1.33 -13.32
C ARG A 734 10.44 -1.59 -11.87
N SER A 735 9.94 -2.66 -11.25
CA SER A 735 10.42 -3.06 -9.92
C SER A 735 11.91 -3.42 -9.91
N LEU A 736 12.42 -4.10 -10.97
CA LEU A 736 13.85 -4.39 -11.12
C LEU A 736 14.72 -3.15 -11.34
N LEU A 737 14.23 -2.18 -12.10
CA LEU A 737 14.91 -0.90 -12.31
C LEU A 737 14.94 -0.07 -11.01
N PHE A 738 13.85 -0.08 -10.21
CA PHE A 738 13.83 0.52 -8.87
C PHE A 738 14.89 -0.12 -7.96
N LEU A 739 14.95 -1.46 -7.94
CA LEU A 739 15.97 -2.19 -7.18
C LEU A 739 17.37 -1.77 -7.61
N SER A 740 17.64 -1.80 -8.92
CA SER A 740 18.95 -1.41 -9.48
C SER A 740 19.33 0.01 -9.06
N PHE A 741 18.40 0.96 -9.14
CA PHE A 741 18.64 2.34 -8.69
C PHE A 741 18.92 2.40 -7.18
N SER A 742 18.13 1.72 -6.35
CA SER A 742 18.33 1.68 -4.90
C SER A 742 19.69 1.07 -4.52
N THR A 743 20.10 -0.03 -5.16
CA THR A 743 21.40 -0.68 -4.94
C THR A 743 22.55 0.19 -5.44
N SER A 744 22.39 0.89 -6.58
CA SER A 744 23.39 1.84 -7.07
C SER A 744 23.63 2.98 -6.09
N LEU A 745 22.57 3.46 -5.42
CA LEU A 745 22.68 4.48 -4.40
C LEU A 745 23.46 3.96 -3.18
N VAL A 746 23.16 2.76 -2.71
CA VAL A 746 23.85 2.13 -1.58
C VAL A 746 25.33 1.86 -1.91
N LEU A 747 25.62 1.39 -3.13
CA LEU A 747 26.98 1.21 -3.63
C LEU A 747 27.75 2.53 -3.62
N LEU A 748 27.16 3.59 -4.16
CA LEU A 748 27.76 4.92 -4.23
C LEU A 748 28.00 5.50 -2.83
N LEU A 749 27.07 5.29 -1.89
CA LEU A 749 27.24 5.65 -0.48
C LEU A 749 28.38 4.85 0.18
N ALA A 750 28.45 3.54 -0.05
CA ALA A 750 29.51 2.68 0.46
C ALA A 750 30.89 3.06 -0.12
N MET A 751 30.96 3.41 -1.41
CA MET A 751 32.19 3.89 -2.04
C MET A 751 32.71 5.16 -1.37
N PHE A 752 31.85 6.15 -1.11
CA PHE A 752 32.25 7.37 -0.40
C PHE A 752 32.76 7.11 1.02
N ASP A 753 32.24 6.08 1.69
CA ASP A 753 32.63 5.71 3.05
C ASP A 753 33.91 4.88 3.11
N PHE A 754 34.13 4.01 2.12
CA PHE A 754 35.26 3.09 2.09
C PHE A 754 36.50 3.67 1.38
N LEU A 755 36.31 4.49 0.33
CA LEU A 755 37.40 5.14 -0.43
C LEU A 755 37.75 6.54 0.10
N GLY A 756 36.91 7.12 0.96
CA GLY A 756 37.11 8.45 1.54
C GLY A 756 36.48 9.59 0.72
N ILE A 757 36.16 10.71 1.40
CA ILE A 757 35.55 11.89 0.77
C ILE A 757 36.65 12.76 0.12
N PRO A 758 36.50 13.21 -1.14
CA PRO A 758 37.42 14.15 -1.79
C PRO A 758 37.63 15.42 -0.95
N LYS A 759 38.89 15.90 -0.85
CA LYS A 759 39.25 17.06 0.00
C LYS A 759 38.37 18.30 -0.23
N ARG A 760 37.92 18.58 -1.47
CA ARG A 760 37.05 19.73 -1.81
C ARG A 760 35.67 19.75 -1.13
N VAL A 761 35.15 18.60 -0.67
CA VAL A 761 33.85 18.54 0.04
C VAL A 761 34.04 18.71 1.57
N ARG A 762 35.28 18.67 2.08
CA ARG A 762 35.58 18.70 3.53
C ARG A 762 35.35 20.04 4.22
N GLU A 763 35.22 21.15 3.48
CA GLU A 763 35.20 22.50 4.06
C GLU A 763 33.82 22.97 4.55
N ILE A 764 32.78 22.14 4.46
CA ILE A 764 31.46 22.45 5.03
C ILE A 764 31.48 22.11 6.54
N ASN A 765 31.86 23.07 7.37
CA ASN A 765 32.05 22.91 8.82
C ASN A 765 30.76 22.46 9.56
N PRO A 766 30.67 21.21 10.07
CA PRO A 766 29.40 20.58 10.47
C PRO A 766 29.21 20.40 11.99
N GLN A 767 30.04 21.02 12.83
CA GLN A 767 30.01 20.86 14.30
C GLN A 767 28.71 21.31 15.03
N ARG A 768 27.61 21.62 14.32
CA ARG A 768 26.38 22.24 14.90
C ARG A 768 25.12 21.36 14.89
N LEU A 769 25.22 20.04 14.71
CA LEU A 769 24.06 19.12 14.55
C LEU A 769 24.10 17.86 15.46
N SER A 770 24.52 18.01 16.71
CA SER A 770 24.89 16.87 17.58
C SER A 770 23.77 16.08 18.24
N HIS A 771 22.51 16.52 18.21
CA HIS A 771 21.44 15.82 18.94
C HIS A 771 20.46 15.03 18.05
N PRO A 772 20.04 13.82 18.47
CA PRO A 772 19.17 12.92 17.70
C PRO A 772 17.79 13.52 17.41
N TYR A 773 17.23 14.30 18.34
CA TYR A 773 15.94 14.99 18.18
C TYR A 773 15.93 16.07 17.08
N ILE A 774 17.10 16.66 16.80
CA ILE A 774 17.25 17.62 15.71
C ILE A 774 17.25 16.87 14.38
N ARG A 775 17.84 15.67 14.31
CA ARG A 775 17.87 14.86 13.09
C ARG A 775 16.48 14.33 12.73
N SER A 776 15.73 13.84 13.71
CA SER A 776 14.34 13.41 13.49
C SER A 776 13.45 14.55 12.99
N SER A 777 13.69 15.80 13.43
CA SER A 777 12.93 16.95 12.92
C SER A 777 13.15 17.25 11.43
N TYR A 778 14.39 17.11 10.92
CA TYR A 778 14.67 17.27 9.47
C TYR A 778 14.10 16.11 8.64
N ILE A 779 14.17 14.88 9.17
CA ILE A 779 13.59 13.70 8.52
C ILE A 779 12.08 13.86 8.41
N LEU A 780 11.42 14.26 9.50
CA LEU A 780 9.98 14.51 9.54
C LEU A 780 9.57 15.64 8.59
N PHE A 781 10.33 16.75 8.56
CA PHE A 781 10.07 17.85 7.63
C PHE A 781 10.20 17.41 6.17
N ALA A 782 11.23 16.64 5.83
CA ALA A 782 11.43 16.19 4.47
C ALA A 782 10.41 15.12 4.03
N LEU A 783 10.00 14.24 4.93
CA LEU A 783 8.87 13.33 4.71
C LEU A 783 7.57 14.11 4.49
N SER A 784 7.33 15.15 5.29
CA SER A 784 6.14 16.00 5.13
C SER A 784 6.18 16.78 3.80
N SER A 785 7.34 17.30 3.40
CA SER A 785 7.55 17.99 2.12
C SER A 785 7.41 17.06 0.92
N TRP A 786 7.83 15.79 1.06
CA TRP A 786 7.60 14.76 0.05
C TRP A 786 6.12 14.47 -0.16
N VAL A 787 5.38 14.32 0.94
CA VAL A 787 3.93 14.12 0.91
C VAL A 787 3.29 15.32 0.21
N ILE A 788 3.63 16.54 0.61
CA ILE A 788 3.15 17.78 -0.03
C ILE A 788 3.42 17.78 -1.55
N PHE A 789 4.68 17.57 -1.96
CA PHE A 789 5.06 17.61 -3.37
C PHE A 789 4.34 16.54 -4.19
N SER A 790 4.26 15.32 -3.64
CA SER A 790 3.60 14.19 -4.32
C SER A 790 2.10 14.47 -4.49
N PHE A 791 1.43 14.97 -3.45
CA PHE A 791 0.00 15.28 -3.51
C PHE A 791 -0.32 16.48 -4.41
N ASN A 792 0.47 17.57 -4.37
CA ASN A 792 0.24 18.74 -5.24
C ASN A 792 0.51 18.44 -6.72
N TYR A 793 1.54 17.64 -7.02
CA TYR A 793 1.79 17.18 -8.39
C TYR A 793 0.62 16.36 -8.94
N LEU A 794 -0.05 15.61 -8.06
CA LEU A 794 -1.21 14.80 -8.41
C LEU A 794 -2.47 15.63 -8.60
N GLU A 795 -2.73 16.60 -7.72
CA GLU A 795 -3.88 17.49 -7.82
C GLU A 795 -3.85 18.29 -9.12
N LYS A 796 -2.67 18.77 -9.53
CA LYS A 796 -2.51 19.45 -10.84
C LYS A 796 -2.82 18.55 -12.03
N LYS A 797 -2.60 17.22 -11.93
CA LYS A 797 -3.02 16.26 -12.96
C LYS A 797 -4.52 15.93 -12.87
N GLU A 798 -5.09 15.88 -11.68
CA GLU A 798 -6.52 15.64 -11.44
C GLU A 798 -7.36 16.85 -11.87
N GLU A 799 -6.85 18.08 -11.73
CA GLU A 799 -7.43 19.32 -12.23
C GLU A 799 -7.38 19.42 -13.76
N VAL A 800 -6.29 18.95 -14.39
CA VAL A 800 -6.24 18.76 -15.85
C VAL A 800 -7.28 17.71 -16.32
N LEU A 801 -7.53 16.69 -15.50
CA LEU A 801 -8.56 15.67 -15.76
C LEU A 801 -9.99 16.21 -15.55
N SER A 802 -10.23 17.07 -14.56
CA SER A 802 -11.54 17.70 -14.32
C SER A 802 -11.87 18.77 -15.37
N GLN A 803 -10.88 19.51 -15.89
CA GLN A 803 -11.04 20.38 -17.05
C GLN A 803 -11.45 19.60 -18.31
N LEU A 804 -10.93 18.37 -18.48
CA LEU A 804 -11.34 17.44 -19.55
C LEU A 804 -12.76 16.89 -19.34
N GLU A 805 -13.23 16.76 -18.09
CA GLU A 805 -14.61 16.42 -17.75
C GLU A 805 -15.57 17.60 -18.01
N LEU A 806 -15.15 18.85 -17.82
CA LEU A 806 -15.99 20.04 -18.11
C LEU A 806 -16.27 20.21 -19.61
N LYS A 807 -15.38 19.75 -20.51
CA LYS A 807 -15.68 19.63 -21.95
C LYS A 807 -16.81 18.65 -22.29
N ILE A 808 -17.29 17.85 -21.33
CA ILE A 808 -18.44 16.94 -21.48
C ILE A 808 -19.78 17.67 -21.32
N ALA A 809 -19.80 18.89 -20.76
CA ALA A 809 -21.04 19.64 -20.47
C ALA A 809 -21.75 20.29 -21.69
N GLY A 810 -21.24 20.07 -22.91
CA GLY A 810 -21.86 20.58 -24.13
C GLY A 810 -21.86 22.11 -24.27
N ILE A 811 -21.01 22.81 -23.51
CA ILE A 811 -20.68 24.22 -23.69
C ILE A 811 -19.16 24.30 -23.75
N ASP A 812 -18.63 24.73 -24.90
CA ASP A 812 -17.19 24.90 -25.10
C ASP A 812 -16.80 26.30 -24.58
N PHE A 813 -16.19 26.34 -23.40
CA PHE A 813 -15.71 27.58 -22.80
C PHE A 813 -14.30 27.88 -23.30
N GLN A 814 -14.03 29.14 -23.69
CA GLN A 814 -12.71 29.57 -24.12
C GLN A 814 -11.70 29.57 -22.96
N LYS A 815 -12.18 29.86 -21.75
CA LYS A 815 -11.40 29.86 -20.52
C LYS A 815 -12.28 29.42 -19.34
N LEU A 816 -11.73 28.62 -18.44
CA LEU A 816 -12.36 28.19 -17.19
C LEU A 816 -11.46 28.58 -16.02
N GLU A 817 -12.06 29.15 -14.97
CA GLU A 817 -11.35 29.60 -13.78
C GLU A 817 -12.07 29.12 -12.53
N TYR A 818 -11.40 28.34 -11.68
CA TYR A 818 -11.99 27.82 -10.44
C TYR A 818 -11.81 28.82 -9.28
N ARG A 819 -12.86 29.01 -8.48
CA ARG A 819 -12.88 29.87 -7.30
C ARG A 819 -13.38 29.07 -6.10
N SER A 820 -12.62 29.04 -5.01
CA SER A 820 -12.88 28.22 -3.82
C SER A 820 -13.49 28.99 -2.65
N GLN A 821 -13.52 30.32 -2.70
CA GLN A 821 -14.10 31.20 -1.68
C GLN A 821 -15.08 32.20 -2.32
N PRO A 822 -16.19 32.56 -1.65
CA PRO A 822 -16.66 32.08 -0.33
C PRO A 822 -17.16 30.62 -0.33
N LEU A 823 -17.34 30.03 -1.51
CA LEU A 823 -17.74 28.64 -1.75
C LEU A 823 -17.18 28.17 -3.12
N PRO A 824 -17.07 26.86 -3.39
CA PRO A 824 -16.50 26.35 -4.63
C PRO A 824 -17.42 26.53 -5.86
N TYR A 825 -16.92 27.18 -6.91
CA TYR A 825 -17.57 27.35 -8.23
C TYR A 825 -16.55 27.57 -9.35
N TYR A 826 -16.96 27.42 -10.62
CA TYR A 826 -16.14 27.78 -11.78
C TYR A 826 -16.74 28.98 -12.54
N LEU A 827 -15.87 29.81 -13.09
CA LEU A 827 -16.19 30.86 -14.05
C LEU A 827 -15.84 30.36 -15.45
N GLY A 828 -16.85 30.24 -16.30
CA GLY A 828 -16.68 29.94 -17.72
C GLY A 828 -16.77 31.22 -18.54
N TYR A 829 -15.79 31.48 -19.40
CA TYR A 829 -15.80 32.60 -20.34
C TYR A 829 -16.16 32.09 -21.74
N LYS A 830 -17.23 32.63 -22.31
CA LYS A 830 -17.70 32.32 -23.67
C LYS A 830 -18.30 33.57 -24.31
N ASP A 831 -17.89 33.91 -25.52
CA ASP A 831 -18.43 35.04 -26.30
C ASP A 831 -18.49 36.37 -25.50
N ASN A 832 -17.41 36.70 -24.76
CA ASN A 832 -17.31 37.83 -23.83
C ASN A 832 -18.31 37.85 -22.66
N LYS A 833 -19.09 36.79 -22.44
CA LYS A 833 -19.95 36.59 -21.28
C LYS A 833 -19.28 35.69 -20.25
N VAL A 834 -19.63 35.92 -18.98
CA VAL A 834 -19.14 35.15 -17.84
C VAL A 834 -20.29 34.34 -17.28
N HIS A 835 -20.06 33.03 -17.17
CA HIS A 835 -21.02 32.06 -16.69
C HIS A 835 -20.54 31.47 -15.36
N TYR A 836 -21.42 31.37 -14.38
CA TYR A 836 -21.14 30.69 -13.12
C TYR A 836 -21.53 29.22 -13.25
N ILE A 837 -20.64 28.32 -12.84
CA ILE A 837 -20.84 26.87 -12.94
C ILE A 837 -20.72 26.29 -11.53
N PHE A 838 -21.81 25.72 -11.04
CA PHE A 838 -21.91 25.12 -9.71
C PHE A 838 -22.04 23.61 -9.82
N ARG A 839 -21.21 22.87 -9.06
CA ARG A 839 -21.29 21.41 -8.96
C ARG A 839 -21.82 21.03 -7.59
N THR A 840 -22.94 20.33 -7.53
CA THR A 840 -23.57 19.97 -6.25
C THR A 840 -22.69 19.05 -5.40
N ARG A 841 -21.81 18.26 -6.05
CA ARG A 841 -20.80 17.43 -5.39
C ARG A 841 -19.80 18.25 -4.58
N GLU A 842 -19.29 19.35 -5.14
CA GLU A 842 -18.30 20.23 -4.51
C GLU A 842 -18.95 21.07 -3.40
N LEU A 843 -20.19 21.50 -3.61
CA LEU A 843 -20.97 22.26 -2.65
C LEU A 843 -21.57 21.41 -1.52
N GLY A 844 -21.51 20.07 -1.64
CA GLY A 844 -22.13 19.15 -0.68
C GLY A 844 -23.65 19.31 -0.65
N THR A 845 -24.27 19.53 -1.81
CA THR A 845 -25.72 19.68 -2.02
C THR A 845 -26.29 18.58 -2.91
N SER A 846 -25.54 17.52 -3.18
CA SER A 846 -26.09 16.39 -3.94
C SER A 846 -27.20 15.71 -3.15
N ALA A 847 -28.30 15.44 -3.82
CA ALA A 847 -29.44 14.74 -3.26
C ALA A 847 -29.39 13.23 -3.58
N LYS A 848 -30.26 12.46 -2.93
CA LYS A 848 -30.36 11.01 -3.15
C LYS A 848 -31.59 10.71 -4.02
N GLY A 849 -31.35 10.34 -5.27
CA GLY A 849 -32.37 9.81 -6.17
C GLY A 849 -32.63 8.32 -5.92
N PHE A 850 -33.48 7.73 -6.75
CA PHE A 850 -33.87 6.32 -6.67
C PHE A 850 -32.67 5.36 -6.78
N GLY A 851 -31.80 5.55 -7.77
CA GLY A 851 -30.61 4.71 -7.98
C GLY A 851 -29.41 5.03 -7.08
N GLY A 852 -29.42 6.20 -6.42
CA GLY A 852 -28.34 6.64 -5.54
C GLY A 852 -28.13 8.15 -5.54
N LYS A 853 -26.93 8.59 -5.12
CA LYS A 853 -26.59 10.02 -5.04
C LYS A 853 -26.55 10.65 -6.43
N LEU A 854 -27.31 11.72 -6.64
CA LEU A 854 -27.39 12.50 -7.89
C LEU A 854 -26.57 13.79 -7.75
N ASP A 855 -25.45 13.85 -8.47
CA ASP A 855 -24.64 15.05 -8.62
C ASP A 855 -25.11 15.83 -9.87
N LEU A 856 -25.23 17.16 -9.77
CA LEU A 856 -25.68 18.06 -10.84
C LEU A 856 -24.61 19.11 -11.12
N VAL A 857 -24.56 19.56 -12.37
CA VAL A 857 -23.88 20.78 -12.79
C VAL A 857 -24.95 21.80 -13.18
N ILE A 858 -24.93 22.96 -12.52
CA ILE A 858 -25.88 24.05 -12.76
C ILE A 858 -25.09 25.24 -13.29
N ILE A 859 -25.45 25.71 -14.48
CA ILE A 859 -24.81 26.83 -15.16
C ILE A 859 -25.77 28.01 -15.11
N THR A 860 -25.29 29.16 -14.63
CA THR A 860 -26.07 30.39 -14.54
C THR A 860 -25.35 31.56 -15.21
N ASP A 861 -26.12 32.57 -15.58
CA ASP A 861 -25.58 33.89 -15.93
C ASP A 861 -25.12 34.67 -14.67
N ARG A 862 -24.73 35.94 -14.87
CA ARG A 862 -24.31 36.84 -13.79
C ARG A 862 -25.42 37.23 -12.82
N GLU A 863 -26.67 37.07 -13.22
CA GLU A 863 -27.86 37.44 -12.43
C GLU A 863 -28.43 36.23 -11.66
N GLY A 864 -27.80 35.06 -11.82
CA GLY A 864 -28.19 33.80 -11.20
C GLY A 864 -29.35 33.11 -11.92
N LYS A 865 -29.63 33.49 -13.17
CA LYS A 865 -30.59 32.81 -14.04
C LYS A 865 -29.96 31.53 -14.57
N ILE A 866 -30.64 30.41 -14.39
CA ILE A 866 -30.19 29.09 -14.83
C ILE A 866 -30.25 29.05 -16.35
N GLU A 867 -29.10 28.88 -17.00
CA GLU A 867 -29.01 28.65 -18.44
C GLU A 867 -29.09 27.16 -18.76
N LYS A 868 -28.55 26.31 -17.87
CA LYS A 868 -28.52 24.86 -18.11
C LYS A 868 -28.35 24.07 -16.82
N VAL A 869 -29.04 22.93 -16.72
CA VAL A 869 -28.84 21.92 -15.68
C VAL A 869 -28.43 20.61 -16.34
N LEU A 870 -27.38 19.98 -15.80
CA LEU A 870 -26.85 18.71 -16.28
C LEU A 870 -26.69 17.75 -15.11
N ILE A 871 -26.89 16.46 -15.36
CA ILE A 871 -26.59 15.41 -14.39
C ILE A 871 -25.16 14.94 -14.61
N GLU A 872 -24.35 15.03 -13.55
CA GLU A 872 -22.93 14.69 -13.52
C GLU A 872 -22.67 13.22 -13.19
N SER A 873 -23.40 12.67 -12.22
CA SER A 873 -23.19 11.28 -11.78
C SER A 873 -24.30 10.35 -12.28
N GLU A 874 -23.92 9.32 -13.03
CA GLU A 874 -24.82 8.27 -13.56
C GLU A 874 -25.14 7.18 -12.51
N LYS A 875 -25.43 7.57 -11.27
CA LYS A 875 -25.90 6.61 -10.23
C LYS A 875 -27.38 6.30 -10.33
N GLU A 876 -28.06 6.89 -11.28
CA GLU A 876 -29.49 6.73 -11.48
C GLU A 876 -29.76 5.71 -12.60
N SER A 877 -30.92 5.06 -12.56
CA SER A 877 -31.26 4.06 -13.59
C SER A 877 -31.29 4.71 -14.99
N PRO A 878 -30.85 4.02 -16.05
CA PRO A 878 -30.88 4.57 -17.42
C PRO A 878 -32.28 5.03 -17.86
N PHE A 879 -33.33 4.34 -17.41
CA PHE A 879 -34.72 4.68 -17.68
C PHE A 879 -35.11 6.01 -17.02
N HIS A 880 -34.89 6.16 -15.71
CA HIS A 880 -35.16 7.41 -14.99
C HIS A 880 -34.30 8.56 -15.52
N LEU A 881 -33.02 8.30 -15.86
CA LEU A 881 -32.14 9.30 -16.48
C LEU A 881 -32.68 9.82 -17.81
N LYS A 882 -33.24 8.95 -18.66
CA LYS A 882 -33.83 9.36 -19.94
C LYS A 882 -35.02 10.29 -19.72
N LEU A 883 -35.91 9.94 -18.78
CA LEU A 883 -37.08 10.73 -18.42
C LEU A 883 -36.72 12.11 -17.82
N ILE A 884 -35.76 12.13 -16.91
CA ILE A 884 -35.34 13.36 -16.22
C ILE A 884 -34.55 14.27 -17.17
N LYS A 885 -33.68 13.74 -18.04
CA LYS A 885 -32.83 14.56 -18.93
C LYS A 885 -33.63 15.48 -19.85
N SER A 886 -34.76 15.02 -20.40
CA SER A 886 -35.65 15.87 -21.19
C SER A 886 -36.34 16.93 -20.34
N TRP A 887 -36.69 16.59 -19.10
CA TRP A 887 -37.37 17.47 -18.17
C TRP A 887 -36.46 18.56 -17.55
N LEU A 888 -35.13 18.36 -17.50
CA LEU A 888 -34.19 19.35 -16.97
C LEU A 888 -34.25 20.72 -17.65
N LYS A 889 -34.78 20.79 -18.89
CA LYS A 889 -35.02 22.07 -19.58
C LYS A 889 -36.05 22.96 -18.86
N SER A 890 -36.93 22.38 -18.05
CA SER A 890 -37.95 23.12 -17.28
C SER A 890 -37.34 24.09 -16.24
N PHE A 891 -36.07 23.90 -15.87
CA PHE A 891 -35.33 24.75 -14.95
C PHE A 891 -34.66 25.95 -15.63
N GLU A 892 -34.54 25.96 -16.96
CA GLU A 892 -33.92 27.07 -17.70
C GLU A 892 -34.73 28.36 -17.52
N GLN A 893 -34.04 29.50 -17.54
CA GLN A 893 -34.60 30.85 -17.32
C GLN A 893 -35.13 31.13 -15.90
N ARG A 894 -35.03 30.19 -14.97
CA ARG A 894 -35.40 30.40 -13.56
C ARG A 894 -34.20 30.89 -12.74
N TYR A 895 -34.46 31.59 -11.64
CA TYR A 895 -33.39 32.05 -10.75
C TYR A 895 -33.00 30.96 -9.74
N ILE A 896 -31.71 30.64 -9.66
CA ILE A 896 -31.18 29.55 -8.82
C ILE A 896 -31.46 29.75 -7.32
N TYR A 897 -31.58 31.00 -6.87
CA TYR A 897 -31.77 31.36 -5.47
C TYR A 897 -33.24 31.50 -5.06
N LYS A 898 -34.20 31.34 -5.99
CA LYS A 898 -35.63 31.28 -5.66
C LYS A 898 -36.03 29.81 -5.41
N PRO A 899 -36.81 29.51 -4.36
CA PRO A 899 -37.24 28.15 -4.07
C PRO A 899 -38.15 27.62 -5.19
N LEU A 900 -37.87 26.38 -5.61
CA LEU A 900 -38.68 25.61 -6.55
C LEU A 900 -39.58 24.66 -5.75
N GLU A 901 -40.89 24.78 -5.92
CA GLU A 901 -41.91 24.04 -5.19
C GLU A 901 -42.76 23.19 -6.15
N ILE A 902 -42.96 21.94 -5.75
CA ILE A 902 -43.62 20.93 -6.57
C ILE A 902 -45.11 21.28 -6.70
N GLY A 903 -45.61 21.33 -7.94
CA GLY A 903 -47.03 21.57 -8.23
C GLY A 903 -47.45 23.04 -8.20
N GLU A 904 -46.62 23.95 -7.71
CA GLU A 904 -46.82 25.40 -7.86
C GLU A 904 -46.05 25.95 -9.06
N ASN A 905 -44.74 25.71 -9.07
CA ASN A 905 -43.86 26.31 -10.06
C ASN A 905 -43.04 25.28 -10.83
N ILE A 906 -42.98 24.00 -10.43
CA ILE A 906 -42.36 22.94 -11.23
C ILE A 906 -43.06 21.59 -11.07
N ASP A 907 -43.31 20.91 -12.18
CA ASP A 907 -43.92 19.58 -12.19
C ASP A 907 -42.88 18.48 -12.02
N VAL A 908 -43.30 17.33 -11.47
CA VAL A 908 -42.46 16.14 -11.29
C VAL A 908 -42.69 15.15 -12.44
N VAL A 909 -41.65 14.42 -12.84
CA VAL A 909 -41.75 13.42 -13.91
C VAL A 909 -42.38 12.12 -13.39
N THR A 910 -43.51 11.73 -13.98
CA THR A 910 -44.18 10.44 -13.72
C THR A 910 -43.22 9.28 -13.93
N SER A 911 -43.26 8.29 -13.04
CA SER A 911 -42.33 7.15 -12.98
C SER A 911 -40.87 7.50 -12.65
N ALA A 912 -40.53 8.76 -12.33
CA ALA A 912 -39.23 9.17 -11.84
C ALA A 912 -39.33 10.18 -10.68
N THR A 913 -40.37 10.04 -9.84
CA THR A 913 -40.74 11.00 -8.79
C THR A 913 -39.63 11.23 -7.76
N ILE A 914 -39.04 10.16 -7.21
CA ILE A 914 -37.97 10.25 -6.20
C ILE A 914 -36.74 10.96 -6.76
N SER A 915 -36.37 10.64 -7.99
CA SER A 915 -35.21 11.22 -8.66
C SER A 915 -35.46 12.67 -9.10
N SER A 916 -36.68 13.02 -9.49
CA SER A 916 -37.09 14.40 -9.80
C SER A 916 -37.07 15.27 -8.54
N ASN A 917 -37.58 14.76 -7.41
CA ASN A 917 -37.51 15.44 -6.12
C ASN A 917 -36.06 15.66 -5.70
N ALA A 918 -35.19 14.67 -5.89
CA ALA A 918 -33.77 14.81 -5.63
C ALA A 918 -33.12 15.90 -6.50
N VAL A 919 -33.51 16.05 -7.77
CA VAL A 919 -33.01 17.15 -8.62
C VAL A 919 -33.45 18.51 -8.08
N ILE A 920 -34.74 18.67 -7.74
CA ILE A 920 -35.30 19.91 -7.18
C ILE A 920 -34.61 20.26 -5.87
N ASP A 921 -34.47 19.30 -4.96
CA ASP A 921 -33.78 19.48 -3.68
C ASP A 921 -32.31 19.88 -3.89
N GLY A 922 -31.62 19.24 -4.83
CA GLY A 922 -30.24 19.56 -5.18
C GLY A 922 -30.08 21.00 -5.69
N ILE A 923 -31.02 21.47 -6.52
CA ILE A 923 -31.03 22.85 -7.02
C ILE A 923 -31.37 23.82 -5.88
N ASN A 924 -32.42 23.58 -5.10
CA ASN A 924 -32.83 24.43 -3.98
C ASN A 924 -31.74 24.57 -2.90
N GLN A 925 -31.09 23.47 -2.53
CA GLN A 925 -29.98 23.49 -1.57
C GLN A 925 -28.76 24.22 -2.13
N THR A 926 -28.50 24.07 -3.43
CA THR A 926 -27.43 24.82 -4.12
C THR A 926 -27.75 26.29 -4.12
N GLY A 927 -28.97 26.67 -4.53
CA GLY A 927 -29.52 28.02 -4.49
C GLY A 927 -29.31 28.71 -3.15
N LYS A 928 -29.70 28.06 -2.05
CA LYS A 928 -29.50 28.58 -0.69
C LYS A 928 -28.03 28.88 -0.36
N LYS A 929 -27.09 28.04 -0.83
CA LYS A 929 -25.66 28.24 -0.58
C LYS A 929 -25.05 29.32 -1.48
N VAL A 930 -25.43 29.33 -2.77
CA VAL A 930 -24.86 30.25 -3.76
C VAL A 930 -25.54 31.61 -3.78
N ALA A 931 -26.70 31.77 -3.11
CA ALA A 931 -27.42 33.04 -3.03
C ALA A 931 -26.54 34.21 -2.59
N ILE A 932 -25.55 33.97 -1.73
CA ILE A 932 -24.59 35.00 -1.30
C ILE A 932 -23.78 35.60 -2.47
N LEU A 933 -23.53 34.83 -3.54
CA LEU A 933 -22.83 35.29 -4.74
C LEU A 933 -23.68 36.24 -5.60
N PHE A 934 -25.00 36.21 -5.43
CA PHE A 934 -25.96 37.00 -6.21
C PHE A 934 -26.64 38.10 -5.37
N ALA A 935 -26.65 37.96 -4.03
CA ALA A 935 -27.21 38.92 -3.09
C ALA A 935 -26.32 40.15 -2.90
N GLU A 936 -25.01 39.98 -2.98
CA GLU A 936 -24.08 41.09 -3.15
C GLU A 936 -23.90 41.33 -4.65
N LYS A 937 -24.45 42.41 -5.18
CA LYS A 937 -24.04 42.91 -6.51
C LYS A 937 -22.52 43.08 -6.45
N PRO A 938 -21.70 42.27 -7.17
CA PRO A 938 -20.33 42.65 -7.38
C PRO A 938 -20.42 43.73 -8.45
N GLN A 939 -20.56 44.98 -8.03
CA GLN A 939 -19.92 46.04 -8.80
C GLN A 939 -18.46 45.60 -8.90
N SER A 940 -18.07 45.13 -10.08
CA SER A 940 -16.68 45.07 -10.50
C SER A 940 -16.16 46.50 -10.62
N GLN A 941 -16.11 47.22 -9.50
CA GLN A 941 -15.12 48.25 -9.33
C GLN A 941 -13.83 47.49 -9.08
N ILE A 942 -12.89 47.63 -10.00
CA ILE A 942 -11.47 47.49 -9.71
C ILE A 942 -11.20 48.49 -8.57
N ARG A 943 -11.42 48.06 -7.32
CA ARG A 943 -11.14 48.89 -6.16
C ARG A 943 -9.63 48.84 -5.99
N GLY A 944 -9.00 49.99 -6.22
CA GLY A 944 -7.63 50.24 -5.77
C GLY A 944 -7.46 49.85 -4.31
N PRO A 945 -6.20 49.69 -3.86
CA PRO A 945 -5.89 48.97 -2.62
C PRO A 945 -6.69 49.54 -1.45
N ASN A 946 -7.48 48.67 -0.80
CA ASN A 946 -8.36 49.00 0.31
C ASN A 946 -7.58 49.80 1.37
N ARG A 947 -7.92 51.08 1.58
CA ARG A 947 -7.18 51.97 2.50
C ARG A 947 -7.01 51.36 3.89
N LYS A 948 -7.99 50.55 4.36
CA LYS A 948 -7.90 49.84 5.63
C LYS A 948 -6.86 48.72 5.61
N GLU A 949 -6.73 47.97 4.52
CA GLU A 949 -5.71 46.92 4.36
C GLU A 949 -4.32 47.52 4.15
N VAL A 950 -4.20 48.59 3.39
CA VAL A 950 -2.94 49.36 3.27
C VAL A 950 -2.52 49.90 4.64
N PHE A 951 -3.45 50.44 5.41
CA PHE A 951 -3.17 50.93 6.77
C PHE A 951 -2.71 49.79 7.71
N LYS A 952 -3.37 48.63 7.68
CA LYS A 952 -2.95 47.43 8.43
C LYS A 952 -1.55 46.96 8.00
N ALA A 953 -1.29 46.91 6.70
CA ALA A 953 -0.01 46.50 6.12
C ALA A 953 1.12 47.46 6.51
N LEU A 954 0.91 48.78 6.39
CA LEU A 954 1.85 49.81 6.82
C LEU A 954 2.09 49.75 8.33
N THR A 955 1.05 49.54 9.12
CA THR A 955 1.20 49.38 10.58
C THR A 955 2.02 48.15 10.91
N LEU A 956 1.72 46.99 10.31
CA LEU A 956 2.52 45.77 10.47
C LEU A 956 3.99 46.01 10.08
N LEU A 957 4.24 46.64 8.94
CA LEU A 957 5.57 46.96 8.46
C LEU A 957 6.31 47.92 9.41
N SER A 958 5.62 48.91 9.99
CA SER A 958 6.20 49.82 10.99
C SER A 958 6.63 49.07 12.26
N PHE A 959 5.82 48.11 12.75
CA PHE A 959 6.19 47.25 13.87
C PHE A 959 7.37 46.33 13.52
N LEU A 960 7.42 45.79 12.29
CA LEU A 960 8.55 44.99 11.81
C LEU A 960 9.85 45.81 11.81
N VAL A 961 9.83 47.01 11.23
CA VAL A 961 10.99 47.92 11.16
C VAL A 961 11.43 48.35 12.57
N LEU A 962 10.49 48.79 13.41
CA LEU A 962 10.77 49.20 14.79
C LEU A 962 11.34 48.05 15.62
N GLY A 963 10.78 46.84 15.49
CA GLY A 963 11.30 45.67 16.20
C GLY A 963 12.70 45.26 15.73
N ILE A 964 13.01 45.37 14.43
CA ILE A 964 14.38 45.14 13.91
C ILE A 964 15.34 46.22 14.45
N TYR A 965 14.92 47.49 14.46
CA TYR A 965 15.72 48.60 14.99
C TYR A 965 16.05 48.39 16.47
N LEU A 966 15.04 48.10 17.31
CA LEU A 966 15.20 47.81 18.73
C LEU A 966 16.03 46.54 18.98
N PHE A 967 15.89 45.54 18.11
CA PHE A 967 16.69 44.32 18.17
C PHE A 967 18.19 44.59 17.97
N ARG A 968 18.57 45.62 17.20
CA ARG A 968 19.97 45.99 16.91
C ARG A 968 20.60 46.93 17.94
N LYS A 969 19.82 47.72 18.70
CA LYS A 969 20.33 48.70 19.71
C LYS A 969 20.86 48.05 21.00
N GLY A 970 21.80 48.70 21.69
CA GLY A 970 22.53 48.17 22.88
C GLY A 970 21.67 47.78 24.10
N PRO A 971 22.26 47.06 25.09
CA PRO A 971 21.52 46.36 26.16
C PRO A 971 20.72 47.26 27.11
N LYS A 972 21.21 48.46 27.45
CA LYS A 972 20.55 49.40 28.38
C LYS A 972 19.24 49.98 27.82
N LEU A 973 19.23 50.46 26.57
CA LEU A 973 18.00 50.94 25.91
C LEU A 973 16.99 49.80 25.67
N ARG A 974 17.49 48.60 25.38
CA ARG A 974 16.67 47.48 24.93
C ARG A 974 15.74 46.93 26.01
N TYR A 975 16.19 46.80 27.26
CA TYR A 975 15.35 46.20 28.31
C TYR A 975 14.10 47.04 28.59
N ARG A 976 14.23 48.37 28.65
CA ARG A 976 13.12 49.29 28.95
C ARG A 976 12.12 49.40 27.79
N TYR A 977 12.60 49.56 26.55
CA TYR A 977 11.72 49.75 25.39
C TYR A 977 11.16 48.45 24.80
N ARG A 978 11.78 47.29 25.05
CA ARG A 978 11.25 45.98 24.58
C ARG A 978 9.89 45.66 25.16
N TRP A 979 9.65 45.97 26.44
CA TRP A 979 8.37 45.69 27.08
C TRP A 979 7.25 46.55 26.50
N ILE A 980 7.50 47.85 26.33
CA ILE A 980 6.56 48.78 25.68
C ILE A 980 6.23 48.29 24.26
N TYR A 981 7.24 47.85 23.52
CA TYR A 981 7.08 47.29 22.18
C TYR A 981 6.26 45.98 22.16
N LEU A 982 6.52 45.03 23.07
CA LEU A 982 5.76 43.78 23.14
C LEU A 982 4.30 43.99 23.56
N THR A 983 4.04 44.91 24.49
CA THR A 983 2.68 45.27 24.92
C THR A 983 1.91 45.98 23.80
N SER A 984 2.53 46.94 23.10
CA SER A 984 1.91 47.61 21.95
C SER A 984 1.67 46.65 20.77
N LEU A 985 2.61 45.73 20.49
CA LEU A 985 2.43 44.67 19.50
C LEU A 985 1.21 43.79 19.81
N LEU A 986 1.05 43.39 21.08
CA LEU A 986 -0.08 42.58 21.52
C LEU A 986 -1.41 43.32 21.35
N LEU A 987 -1.49 44.58 21.77
CA LEU A 987 -2.72 45.37 21.71
C LEU A 987 -3.09 45.76 20.27
N VAL A 988 -2.13 46.23 19.48
CA VAL A 988 -2.41 46.78 18.12
C VAL A 988 -2.49 45.67 17.08
N ILE A 989 -1.43 44.87 16.93
CA ILE A 989 -1.39 43.83 15.90
C ILE A 989 -2.25 42.62 16.32
N GLY A 990 -2.17 42.23 17.60
CA GLY A 990 -2.97 41.14 18.16
C GLY A 990 -4.44 41.51 18.35
N VAL A 991 -4.77 42.38 19.31
CA VAL A 991 -6.17 42.61 19.72
C VAL A 991 -6.97 43.42 18.70
N LEU A 992 -6.45 44.56 18.23
CA LEU A 992 -7.17 45.44 17.31
C LEU A 992 -7.25 44.87 15.89
N PHE A 993 -6.12 44.44 15.31
CA PHE A 993 -6.09 43.96 13.93
C PHE A 993 -6.25 42.44 13.78
N LYS A 994 -6.12 41.66 14.86
CA LYS A 994 -6.26 40.18 14.84
C LYS A 994 -5.32 39.51 13.83
N LEU A 995 -4.14 40.10 13.63
CA LEU A 995 -3.15 39.66 12.65
C LEU A 995 -2.09 38.78 13.33
N GLN A 996 -2.02 37.50 12.94
CA GLN A 996 -0.98 36.59 13.41
C GLN A 996 -0.77 35.42 12.45
N LEU A 997 0.50 35.03 12.27
CA LEU A 997 0.84 33.77 11.60
C LEU A 997 0.33 32.54 12.39
N ASN A 998 -0.58 31.78 11.79
CA ASN A 998 -1.17 30.56 12.32
C ASN A 998 -0.87 29.34 11.42
N SER A 999 -1.26 28.13 11.84
CA SER A 999 -0.98 26.92 11.07
C SER A 999 -1.76 26.83 9.76
N SER A 1000 -2.96 27.42 9.64
CA SER A 1000 -3.72 27.43 8.39
C SER A 1000 -3.03 28.27 7.31
N LEU A 1001 -2.51 29.46 7.64
CA LEU A 1001 -1.70 30.26 6.72
C LEU A 1001 -0.39 29.55 6.36
N LEU A 1002 0.23 28.84 7.31
CA LEU A 1002 1.40 28.02 7.01
C LEU A 1002 1.06 26.88 6.03
N LEU A 1003 -0.12 26.26 6.14
CA LEU A 1003 -0.57 25.23 5.20
C LEU A 1003 -0.90 25.81 3.81
N SER A 1004 -1.43 27.03 3.72
CA SER A 1004 -1.68 27.70 2.43
C SER A 1004 -0.41 27.89 1.59
N LEU A 1005 0.75 28.10 2.24
CA LEU A 1005 2.06 28.11 1.58
C LEU A 1005 2.40 26.75 0.95
N PHE A 1006 2.06 25.65 1.62
CA PHE A 1006 2.33 24.30 1.13
C PHE A 1006 1.41 23.93 -0.03
N ASP A 1007 0.21 24.49 -0.12
CA ASP A 1007 -0.71 24.31 -1.26
C ASP A 1007 -0.42 25.25 -2.43
N LEU A 1008 0.55 26.17 -2.29
CA LEU A 1008 0.78 27.28 -3.23
C LEU A 1008 -0.46 28.16 -3.45
N ASN A 1009 -1.42 28.12 -2.53
CA ASN A 1009 -2.65 28.91 -2.57
C ASN A 1009 -2.40 30.21 -1.79
N LEU A 1010 -1.67 31.13 -2.41
CA LEU A 1010 -1.26 32.38 -1.79
C LEU A 1010 -2.44 33.37 -1.71
N PRO A 1011 -2.55 34.16 -0.64
CA PRO A 1011 -3.57 35.21 -0.56
C PRO A 1011 -3.36 36.23 -1.68
N ASP A 1012 -4.48 36.74 -2.22
CA ASP A 1012 -4.47 37.76 -3.27
C ASP A 1012 -3.68 38.99 -2.84
N LEU A 1013 -3.02 39.64 -3.81
CA LEU A 1013 -2.22 40.86 -3.59
C LEU A 1013 -3.04 42.02 -2.99
N GLU A 1014 -4.37 41.98 -3.11
CA GLU A 1014 -5.29 42.93 -2.49
C GLU A 1014 -5.26 42.84 -0.95
N ASN A 1015 -4.92 41.67 -0.38
CA ASN A 1015 -4.78 41.44 1.05
C ASN A 1015 -3.32 41.56 1.49
N LEU A 1016 -2.72 42.73 1.26
CA LEU A 1016 -1.31 43.04 1.55
C LEU A 1016 -0.87 42.65 2.97
N SER A 1017 -1.75 42.79 3.96
CA SER A 1017 -1.48 42.43 5.36
C SER A 1017 -1.19 40.93 5.54
N LEU A 1018 -1.94 40.04 4.86
CA LEU A 1018 -1.74 38.59 4.89
C LEU A 1018 -0.51 38.16 4.11
N VAL A 1019 -0.28 38.78 2.95
CA VAL A 1019 0.95 38.58 2.14
C VAL A 1019 2.17 38.90 3.00
N LEU A 1020 2.19 40.05 3.67
CA LEU A 1020 3.26 40.42 4.58
C LEU A 1020 3.41 39.43 5.73
N LEU A 1021 2.32 38.95 6.34
CA LEU A 1021 2.37 37.95 7.41
C LEU A 1021 2.96 36.61 6.98
N ILE A 1022 2.85 36.25 5.70
CA ILE A 1022 3.42 35.02 5.15
C ILE A 1022 4.89 35.21 4.80
N PHE A 1023 5.23 36.24 4.02
CA PHE A 1023 6.57 36.42 3.49
C PHE A 1023 7.55 37.03 4.50
N SER A 1024 7.11 37.95 5.35
CA SER A 1024 8.02 38.61 6.31
C SER A 1024 8.63 37.64 7.33
N PRO A 1025 7.91 36.64 7.91
CA PRO A 1025 8.53 35.71 8.84
C PRO A 1025 9.49 34.74 8.15
N LEU A 1026 9.27 34.42 6.87
CA LEU A 1026 10.18 33.61 6.05
C LEU A 1026 11.48 34.35 5.77
N LEU A 1027 11.38 35.61 5.32
CA LEU A 1027 12.53 36.49 5.10
C LEU A 1027 13.31 36.72 6.39
N LEU A 1028 12.61 37.09 7.47
CA LEU A 1028 13.23 37.27 8.78
C LEU A 1028 13.84 35.98 9.34
N GLY A 1029 13.21 34.83 9.05
CA GLY A 1029 13.73 33.49 9.23
C GLY A 1029 15.10 33.32 8.59
N LEU A 1030 15.19 33.58 7.28
CA LEU A 1030 16.39 33.38 6.48
C LEU A 1030 17.54 34.33 6.86
N PHE A 1031 17.24 35.53 7.36
CA PHE A 1031 18.26 36.49 7.76
C PHE A 1031 18.69 36.36 9.23
N TYR A 1032 17.76 36.16 10.16
CA TYR A 1032 17.99 36.25 11.61
C TYR A 1032 17.52 35.03 12.40
N GLY A 1033 16.98 33.99 11.74
CA GLY A 1033 16.44 32.80 12.38
C GLY A 1033 15.03 33.04 12.94
N ARG A 1034 14.68 32.40 14.06
CA ARG A 1034 13.33 32.41 14.65
C ARG A 1034 12.98 33.73 15.38
N ILE A 1035 13.41 34.86 14.84
CA ILE A 1035 13.18 36.20 15.39
C ILE A 1035 11.70 36.57 15.45
N TYR A 1036 10.89 36.08 14.49
CA TYR A 1036 9.44 36.29 14.48
C TYR A 1036 8.79 35.86 15.79
N CYS A 1037 9.07 34.63 16.25
CA CYS A 1037 8.55 34.16 17.51
C CYS A 1037 9.06 34.97 18.70
N GLY A 1038 10.28 35.53 18.62
CA GLY A 1038 10.92 36.32 19.68
C GLY A 1038 10.40 37.75 19.84
N TRP A 1039 10.08 38.42 18.73
CA TRP A 1039 9.84 39.87 18.66
C TRP A 1039 8.57 40.27 17.91
N PHE A 1040 7.99 39.42 17.06
CA PHE A 1040 6.92 39.85 16.15
C PHE A 1040 5.63 39.03 16.31
N CYS A 1041 5.64 37.99 17.16
CA CYS A 1041 4.47 37.17 17.44
C CYS A 1041 3.67 37.74 18.63
N PRO A 1042 2.41 38.20 18.43
CA PRO A 1042 1.59 38.73 19.53
C PRO A 1042 1.31 37.69 20.62
N PHE A 1043 0.97 36.45 20.26
CA PHE A 1043 0.78 35.38 21.24
C PHE A 1043 2.07 34.99 22.00
N GLY A 1044 3.23 35.18 21.37
CA GLY A 1044 4.52 35.02 22.02
C GLY A 1044 4.80 36.14 23.03
N ALA A 1045 4.37 37.36 22.73
CA ALA A 1045 4.43 38.51 23.63
C ALA A 1045 3.56 38.30 24.87
N LEU A 1046 2.30 37.86 24.69
CA LEU A 1046 1.38 37.54 25.79
C LEU A 1046 2.00 36.54 26.78
N GLN A 1047 2.55 35.42 26.29
CA GLN A 1047 3.17 34.42 27.16
C GLN A 1047 4.46 34.92 27.83
N GLU A 1048 5.20 35.86 27.23
CA GLU A 1048 6.39 36.46 27.86
C GLU A 1048 6.00 37.46 28.96
N LEU A 1049 4.90 38.19 28.79
CA LEU A 1049 4.35 39.10 29.80
C LEU A 1049 3.80 38.35 31.02
N LEU A 1050 3.14 37.20 30.81
CA LEU A 1050 2.55 36.37 31.87
C LEU A 1050 3.58 35.63 32.74
N ALA A 1051 4.75 35.29 32.19
CA ALA A 1051 5.74 34.42 32.83
C ALA A 1051 6.48 35.03 34.04
N LYS A 1052 5.99 36.14 34.60
CA LYS A 1052 6.61 36.89 35.70
C LYS A 1052 6.11 36.45 37.10
N VAL A 1053 5.10 35.59 37.19
CA VAL A 1053 4.34 35.35 38.43
C VAL A 1053 4.96 34.32 39.39
N ARG A 1054 5.80 33.38 38.93
CA ARG A 1054 6.78 32.56 39.71
C ARG A 1054 7.25 31.41 38.80
N PRO A 1055 8.41 31.51 38.12
CA PRO A 1055 8.82 30.49 37.16
C PRO A 1055 9.24 29.19 37.86
N LEU A 1056 8.65 28.06 37.48
CA LEU A 1056 9.05 26.74 37.94
C LEU A 1056 10.19 26.19 37.08
N THR A 1057 11.21 25.61 37.70
CA THR A 1057 12.34 24.98 36.99
C THR A 1057 12.04 23.52 36.66
N VAL A 1058 12.05 23.17 35.37
CA VAL A 1058 11.94 21.78 34.90
C VAL A 1058 13.33 21.15 34.81
N SER A 1059 13.44 19.85 35.10
CA SER A 1059 14.68 19.11 34.86
C SER A 1059 15.12 19.23 33.40
N GLN A 1060 16.43 19.37 33.17
CA GLN A 1060 16.98 19.60 31.82
C GLN A 1060 16.60 18.48 30.84
N GLU A 1061 16.47 17.25 31.33
CA GLU A 1061 16.11 16.11 30.50
C GLU A 1061 14.64 16.12 30.07
N LEU A 1062 13.72 16.42 30.99
CA LEU A 1062 12.29 16.48 30.71
C LEU A 1062 11.96 17.65 29.78
N ASP A 1063 12.55 18.82 30.03
CA ASP A 1063 12.41 19.99 29.17
C ASP A 1063 12.88 19.72 27.73
N ARG A 1064 13.99 18.99 27.56
CA ARG A 1064 14.48 18.57 26.25
C ARG A 1064 13.52 17.62 25.53
N LYS A 1065 12.92 16.65 26.23
CA LYS A 1065 11.93 15.72 25.64
C LYS A 1065 10.68 16.45 25.18
N LEU A 1066 10.13 17.32 26.03
CA LEU A 1066 8.92 18.10 25.72
C LEU A 1066 9.12 19.06 24.55
N ARG A 1067 10.32 19.62 24.36
CA ARG A 1067 10.60 20.53 23.22
C ARG A 1067 10.52 19.84 21.85
N PHE A 1068 10.61 18.52 21.80
CA PHE A 1068 10.48 17.76 20.56
C PHE A 1068 9.00 17.62 20.11
N CYS A 1069 8.04 17.71 21.03
CA CYS A 1069 6.62 17.50 20.77
C CYS A 1069 6.06 18.40 19.64
N LYS A 1070 6.48 19.66 19.54
CA LYS A 1070 6.04 20.57 18.47
C LYS A 1070 6.41 20.11 17.04
N PHE A 1071 7.52 19.39 16.87
CA PHE A 1071 7.91 18.86 15.56
C PHE A 1071 7.08 17.63 15.19
N VAL A 1072 6.76 16.80 16.18
CA VAL A 1072 5.80 15.71 16.04
C VAL A 1072 4.43 16.27 15.68
N LEU A 1073 3.98 17.32 16.39
CA LEU A 1073 2.70 17.97 16.12
C LEU A 1073 2.64 18.59 14.71
N LEU A 1074 3.69 19.30 14.27
CA LEU A 1074 3.79 19.81 12.90
C LEU A 1074 3.65 18.68 11.87
N SER A 1075 4.31 17.55 12.11
CA SER A 1075 4.26 16.39 11.20
C SER A 1075 2.86 15.77 11.16
N ILE A 1076 2.21 15.63 12.32
CA ILE A 1076 0.83 15.15 12.43
C ILE A 1076 -0.13 16.11 11.71
N ILE A 1077 0.04 17.43 11.86
CA ILE A 1077 -0.79 18.45 11.22
C ILE A 1077 -0.67 18.35 9.70
N ILE A 1078 0.55 18.26 9.16
CA ILE A 1078 0.74 18.10 7.72
C ILE A 1078 0.11 16.78 7.25
N LEU A 1079 0.36 15.66 7.94
CA LEU A 1079 -0.23 14.36 7.56
C LEU A 1079 -1.77 14.37 7.61
N LEU A 1080 -2.37 14.89 8.69
CA LEU A 1080 -3.82 15.01 8.84
C LEU A 1080 -4.41 15.92 7.78
N TYR A 1081 -3.74 17.02 7.44
CA TYR A 1081 -4.18 17.93 6.39
C TYR A 1081 -4.29 17.21 5.04
N PHE A 1082 -3.26 16.47 4.60
CA PHE A 1082 -3.31 15.75 3.32
C PHE A 1082 -4.27 14.56 3.33
N VAL A 1083 -4.52 13.92 4.48
CA VAL A 1083 -5.51 12.84 4.61
C VAL A 1083 -6.95 13.36 4.54
N THR A 1084 -7.20 14.56 5.07
CA THR A 1084 -8.57 15.10 5.22
C THR A 1084 -8.94 16.19 4.21
N LYS A 1085 -7.93 16.85 3.61
CA LYS A 1085 -8.03 18.08 2.80
C LYS A 1085 -8.88 19.19 3.43
N ASN A 1086 -9.00 19.20 4.76
CA ASN A 1086 -9.85 20.16 5.46
C ASN A 1086 -9.00 21.10 6.33
N GLN A 1087 -8.81 22.33 5.85
CA GLN A 1087 -8.08 23.37 6.59
C GLN A 1087 -8.81 23.78 7.88
N ASN A 1088 -10.12 23.57 7.97
CA ASN A 1088 -10.94 23.97 9.13
C ASN A 1088 -10.63 23.17 10.40
N ILE A 1089 -10.02 21.99 10.28
CA ILE A 1089 -9.60 21.17 11.43
C ILE A 1089 -8.58 21.93 12.29
N PHE A 1090 -7.77 22.80 11.68
CA PHE A 1090 -6.70 23.54 12.36
C PHE A 1090 -7.15 24.91 12.89
N ILE A 1091 -8.42 25.30 12.69
CA ILE A 1091 -9.01 26.50 13.33
C ILE A 1091 -9.12 26.32 14.85
N GLN A 1092 -9.03 25.07 15.35
CA GLN A 1092 -9.13 24.73 16.76
C GLN A 1092 -7.83 24.95 17.58
N GLU A 1093 -6.76 25.46 16.96
CA GLU A 1093 -5.53 25.74 17.69
C GLU A 1093 -5.70 26.88 18.71
N PRO A 1094 -5.03 26.81 19.88
CA PRO A 1094 -5.05 27.90 20.87
C PRO A 1094 -4.68 29.27 20.30
N LEU A 1095 -3.82 29.29 19.27
CA LEU A 1095 -3.36 30.48 18.58
C LEU A 1095 -4.47 31.22 17.81
N SER A 1096 -5.40 30.48 17.18
CA SER A 1096 -6.53 31.06 16.45
C SER A 1096 -7.71 31.34 17.39
N GLN A 1097 -7.91 30.48 18.39
CA GLN A 1097 -8.99 30.60 19.37
C GLN A 1097 -8.83 31.80 20.32
N PHE A 1098 -7.61 32.32 20.51
CA PHE A 1098 -7.39 33.57 21.22
C PHE A 1098 -8.10 34.78 20.58
N TYR A 1099 -8.26 34.79 19.24
CA TYR A 1099 -8.90 35.90 18.52
C TYR A 1099 -10.33 35.60 18.05
N PHE A 1100 -10.66 34.31 17.85
CA PHE A 1100 -11.95 33.84 17.34
C PHE A 1100 -12.45 32.64 18.17
N PRO A 1101 -13.04 32.86 19.35
CA PRO A 1101 -13.46 31.79 20.26
C PRO A 1101 -14.76 31.11 19.76
N SER A 1102 -14.63 30.04 18.98
CA SER A 1102 -15.77 29.40 18.30
C SER A 1102 -16.14 28.00 18.82
N VAL A 1103 -15.22 27.28 19.49
CA VAL A 1103 -15.42 25.86 19.88
C VAL A 1103 -14.97 25.59 21.32
N ALA A 1104 -15.73 24.77 22.06
CA ALA A 1104 -15.48 24.48 23.48
C ALA A 1104 -14.08 23.90 23.77
N LEU A 1105 -13.62 22.94 22.96
CA LEU A 1105 -12.28 22.33 23.10
C LEU A 1105 -11.15 23.37 22.93
N GLY A 1106 -11.30 24.28 21.97
CA GLY A 1106 -10.34 25.34 21.71
C GLY A 1106 -10.18 26.31 22.88
N LYS A 1107 -11.29 26.66 23.54
CA LYS A 1107 -11.31 27.48 24.76
C LYS A 1107 -10.58 26.80 25.93
N ILE A 1108 -10.84 25.51 26.15
CA ILE A 1108 -10.17 24.73 27.20
C ILE A 1108 -8.65 24.72 26.99
N LEU A 1109 -8.20 24.48 25.75
CA LEU A 1109 -6.78 24.48 25.43
C LEU A 1109 -6.14 25.86 25.59
N LEU A 1110 -6.84 26.94 25.22
CA LEU A 1110 -6.35 28.31 25.43
C LEU A 1110 -6.18 28.62 26.93
N ILE A 1111 -7.18 28.31 27.75
CA ILE A 1111 -7.12 28.49 29.21
C ILE A 1111 -5.94 27.70 29.80
N ALA A 1112 -5.76 26.45 29.40
CA ALA A 1112 -4.64 25.63 29.83
C ALA A 1112 -3.29 26.25 29.43
N VAL A 1113 -3.15 26.76 28.19
CA VAL A 1113 -1.92 27.40 27.73
C VAL A 1113 -1.62 28.68 28.52
N VAL A 1114 -2.62 29.52 28.79
CA VAL A 1114 -2.46 30.73 29.60
C VAL A 1114 -2.05 30.37 31.02
N PHE A 1115 -2.72 29.40 31.65
CA PHE A 1115 -2.40 28.92 32.99
C PHE A 1115 -0.96 28.39 33.09
N PHE A 1116 -0.55 27.48 32.20
CA PHE A 1116 0.82 26.95 32.21
C PHE A 1116 1.87 28.00 31.84
N SER A 1117 1.51 29.05 31.09
CA SER A 1117 2.45 30.13 30.75
C SER A 1117 2.79 31.04 31.94
N LEU A 1118 2.00 31.01 33.03
CA LEU A 1118 2.34 31.68 34.30
C LEU A 1118 3.56 31.03 34.97
N PHE A 1119 3.68 29.70 34.86
CA PHE A 1119 4.73 28.90 35.51
C PHE A 1119 5.89 28.58 34.55
N PHE A 1120 5.61 28.39 33.27
CA PHE A 1120 6.58 28.02 32.25
C PHE A 1120 6.67 29.09 31.15
N PRO A 1121 7.76 29.87 31.09
CA PRO A 1121 7.88 30.95 30.13
C PRO A 1121 7.73 30.47 28.69
N ARG A 1122 6.77 31.07 27.96
CA ARG A 1122 6.47 30.75 26.55
C ARG A 1122 6.13 29.27 26.32
N PHE A 1123 5.35 28.67 27.22
CA PHE A 1123 4.96 27.25 27.23
C PHE A 1123 4.57 26.70 25.85
N TRP A 1124 3.59 27.32 25.18
CA TRP A 1124 3.11 26.84 23.87
C TRP A 1124 4.17 26.99 22.79
N CYS A 1125 4.82 28.16 22.71
CA CYS A 1125 5.86 28.42 21.70
C CYS A 1125 7.10 27.52 21.87
N ARG A 1126 7.31 26.99 23.09
CA ARG A 1126 8.42 26.11 23.43
C ARG A 1126 8.12 24.65 23.09
N TYR A 1127 6.94 24.15 23.44
CA TYR A 1127 6.62 22.72 23.43
C TYR A 1127 5.66 22.26 22.34
N PHE A 1128 4.71 23.10 21.89
CA PHE A 1128 3.61 22.63 21.05
C PHE A 1128 3.38 23.42 19.76
N CYS A 1129 3.89 24.64 19.60
CA CYS A 1129 3.61 25.51 18.45
C CYS A 1129 4.17 24.98 17.11
N PRO A 1130 3.34 24.60 16.12
CA PRO A 1130 3.77 24.09 14.81
C PRO A 1130 4.46 25.15 13.95
N VAL A 1131 3.90 26.36 13.87
CA VAL A 1131 4.51 27.52 13.20
C VAL A 1131 5.90 27.80 13.76
N GLY A 1132 6.02 27.70 15.09
CA GLY A 1132 7.28 27.83 15.79
C GLY A 1132 8.29 26.73 15.46
N ALA A 1133 7.83 25.50 15.28
CA ALA A 1133 8.64 24.37 14.84
C ALA A 1133 9.14 24.59 13.41
N PHE A 1134 8.29 25.02 12.49
CA PHE A 1134 8.67 25.34 11.11
C PHE A 1134 9.72 26.45 11.05
N LEU A 1135 9.47 27.60 11.71
CA LEU A 1135 10.41 28.72 11.72
C LEU A 1135 11.75 28.40 12.42
N SER A 1136 11.77 27.41 13.31
CA SER A 1136 13.00 26.97 13.98
C SER A 1136 14.03 26.38 13.02
N LEU A 1137 13.60 25.84 11.88
CA LEU A 1137 14.48 25.26 10.85
C LEU A 1137 15.43 26.31 10.26
N PHE A 1138 15.00 27.58 10.20
CA PHE A 1138 15.82 28.67 9.66
C PHE A 1138 16.98 29.10 10.59
N ASN A 1139 16.96 28.77 11.88
CA ASN A 1139 18.02 29.17 12.83
C ASN A 1139 19.43 28.70 12.43
N LYS A 1140 19.56 27.66 11.60
CA LYS A 1140 20.87 27.17 11.12
C LYS A 1140 21.33 27.82 9.82
N ILE A 1141 20.37 28.18 8.97
CA ILE A 1141 20.58 28.75 7.63
C ILE A 1141 20.67 30.28 7.68
N ALA A 1142 20.25 30.89 8.80
CA ALA A 1142 20.30 32.33 9.05
C ALA A 1142 21.62 32.99 8.61
N TRP A 1143 21.54 33.94 7.67
CA TRP A 1143 22.69 34.49 6.96
C TRP A 1143 23.53 35.45 7.82
N PHE A 1144 22.90 36.31 8.63
CA PHE A 1144 23.63 37.29 9.45
C PHE A 1144 24.09 36.72 10.79
N LYS A 1145 25.37 36.96 11.13
CA LYS A 1145 25.90 36.76 12.50
C LYS A 1145 25.52 37.98 13.33
N LEU A 1146 24.83 37.76 14.45
CA LEU A 1146 24.42 38.85 15.36
C LEU A 1146 25.65 39.48 16.01
N GLY A 1147 25.85 40.78 15.80
CA GLY A 1147 27.07 41.53 16.12
C GLY A 1147 27.33 41.87 17.59
N TRP A 1148 26.63 41.27 18.56
CA TRP A 1148 26.86 41.52 19.98
C TRP A 1148 27.28 40.23 20.70
N ARG A 1149 28.28 40.29 21.59
CA ARG A 1149 28.70 39.16 22.43
C ARG A 1149 27.55 38.79 23.38
N LYS A 1150 26.98 37.59 23.21
CA LYS A 1150 25.88 37.05 24.04
C LYS A 1150 26.45 36.10 25.08
N ASN A 1151 26.16 36.33 26.36
CA ASN A 1151 26.54 35.39 27.42
C ASN A 1151 25.48 34.31 27.58
N LEU A 1152 25.73 33.13 27.00
CA LEU A 1152 24.78 32.03 26.97
C LEU A 1152 24.63 31.31 28.33
N SER A 1153 25.52 31.55 29.29
CA SER A 1153 25.36 31.04 30.67
C SER A 1153 24.16 31.67 31.37
N CYS A 1154 23.86 32.94 31.06
CA CYS A 1154 22.70 33.67 31.57
C CYS A 1154 21.40 33.41 30.78
N CYS A 1155 21.39 32.42 29.88
CA CYS A 1155 20.21 32.11 29.09
C CYS A 1155 19.13 31.48 29.97
N LYS A 1156 17.99 32.17 30.13
CA LYS A 1156 16.79 31.65 30.82
C LYS A 1156 16.26 30.31 30.25
N TYR A 1157 16.70 29.94 29.05
CA TYR A 1157 16.35 28.69 28.37
C TYR A 1157 17.49 27.66 28.34
N ASN A 1158 18.60 27.95 29.03
CA ASN A 1158 19.78 27.10 29.16
C ASN A 1158 20.33 26.61 27.81
N LEU A 1159 20.38 27.52 26.82
CA LEU A 1159 20.83 27.21 25.46
C LEU A 1159 22.34 27.44 25.33
N LYS A 1160 23.05 26.42 24.85
CA LYS A 1160 24.53 26.48 24.63
C LYS A 1160 24.95 27.09 23.29
N SER A 1161 24.01 27.44 22.41
CA SER A 1161 24.31 28.04 21.10
C SER A 1161 23.16 28.87 20.55
N LEU A 1162 23.49 29.96 19.85
CA LEU A 1162 22.54 30.82 19.14
C LEU A 1162 21.97 30.20 17.87
N ARG A 1163 22.68 29.22 17.29
CA ARG A 1163 22.20 28.42 16.14
C ARG A 1163 21.45 27.16 16.58
N ASN A 1164 21.16 27.03 17.88
CA ASN A 1164 20.26 26.01 18.35
C ASN A 1164 18.87 26.26 17.72
N LEU A 1165 18.21 25.21 17.23
CA LEU A 1165 16.84 25.30 16.69
C LEU A 1165 15.90 25.99 17.69
N GLU A 1166 16.17 25.83 18.99
CA GLU A 1166 15.33 26.34 20.06
C GLU A 1166 15.59 27.82 20.40
N CYS A 1167 16.62 28.46 19.83
CA CYS A 1167 16.90 29.87 20.07
C CYS A 1167 15.79 30.75 19.46
N LEU A 1168 15.10 31.51 20.32
CA LEU A 1168 14.06 32.47 19.92
C LEU A 1168 14.62 33.82 19.47
N GLN A 1169 15.94 34.03 19.58
CA GLN A 1169 16.58 35.33 19.39
C GLN A 1169 15.96 36.45 20.25
N CYS A 1170 15.45 36.12 21.44
CA CYS A 1170 14.82 37.09 22.34
C CYS A 1170 15.80 38.06 23.00
N ASN A 1171 17.12 37.83 22.90
CA ASN A 1171 18.16 38.69 23.46
C ASN A 1171 18.16 38.85 24.99
N ASN A 1172 17.42 38.03 25.73
CA ASN A 1172 17.42 38.05 27.21
C ASN A 1172 18.78 37.64 27.82
N CYS A 1173 19.66 37.00 27.04
CA CYS A 1173 21.02 36.60 27.44
C CYS A 1173 22.10 37.69 27.24
N LEU A 1174 21.69 38.96 27.12
CA LEU A 1174 22.57 40.12 26.95
C LEU A 1174 22.65 41.00 28.19
N GLN A 1175 22.40 40.45 29.38
CA GLN A 1175 22.48 41.20 30.63
C GLN A 1175 23.94 41.31 31.12
N ASN A 1176 24.37 42.57 31.27
CA ASN A 1176 25.52 43.13 32.01
C ASN A 1176 26.90 42.46 31.82
N GLU A 1177 27.67 42.92 30.83
CA GLU A 1177 29.01 43.42 31.19
C GLU A 1177 28.71 44.71 31.98
N GLY A 1178 29.09 44.75 33.26
CA GLY A 1178 28.85 45.88 34.15
C GLY A 1178 29.30 47.20 33.55
#